data_AF-A0A3Q8S403-F1
#
_entry.id   AF-A0A3Q8S403-F1
#
_cell.length_a   1.000
_cell.length_b   1.000
_cell.length_c   1.000
_cell.angle_alpha   90.00
_cell.angle_beta   90.00
_cell.angle_gamma   90.00
#
_symmetry.space_group_name_H-M   'P 1'
#
loop_
_entity.id
_entity.type
_entity.pdbx_description
1 polymer ?
#
loop_
_entity_poly.entity_id
_entity_poly.type
_entity_poly.pdbx_seq_one_letter_code
_entity_poly.pdbx_strand_id
1 'polypeptide(L)'
;MRINRKGMVKTLQGVVKVLKFIFPEYQLVELVREKGFIAPKEEPALKRQEQQPKQQYNTGSRARSADPSNSAQTFMDQSTFSSTFRPGQSQVYTSQGVGQSDAQSVFSPNQLDRLFREVEKNLNSQVIGQPFFIKDLVAGYKQGYMNGRQINKPRNVILLAGAPGTGKKTALECLVREMHAYRLTSRPHFSEIDLQRYEADEISGNFIIDMVEAFQYSEGTVLFKGLKGAEQAIISLVAKLAEEGSFRTKEGLRIIADDFFIIFYIDEHAERGSEFGQVPSGLANHLPISILQSVLTAAISSPLEWGTMRQIAEALLVKAVDDLSRDMQITIVVHPSTYEALADIAATNQTFGEAVQHWIDKELTVVLSGLRARNKIRSNERVRIRFKNDSFFVESNSLEIPIKALSFVGQESIDDVLEELNALTGLEPVKKFVYELMEMVQVNKLRARAGEGSVPMSLHMVFTGNPGTGKTTVARLIGRILKALGLLPQGQLIEVARQDLVGQYVGSTAPKTMAKVNEALGGVLFIDEAYTLARHDNDTYGTEAIDTIVKAMEDHRDDLVVVLAGYTQEMETFLRSNPGLRSRFPFIVEFPDYKAEDMLEIMIQIVDKNGFRIDSDAYEGLIELFDQRQIPGRNDSGNGRLVRNLFEEAVRKQAARLRGLMSDAIADTDLQLLIGADFGIGEKEAFNIENQLAGIVGLEKVKLFVRTLEKQLIVDRRRKEAGIHVDTGQTLNMIFSGNPGTGKTTMARLVAEMLRSMGYLKKGHLVEVGRSDLVAEYAGQTANKTKLVVESALGGVLFIDEAYSLAQDGAQGGGFGKEAIDSLVRLIEIHKDNLVVILAGYTEDMQRFVQVNPGLSSRFPLQIEFPDYTAEEMQQIALIMAKARGFTLASDVPGLLESYFNEKQIPGRKDGGNGRLVRNTLEGAIRKQAERLADHPDIAADQLNELNLEDFGLSTYVDLAAKRANALGALDAIVGLASVKEFVRSLSAQIEVAKRRQEMGLPKASAQALHMVFKGNPGTGKTTIARILAQRFKELGVVKADTLVETDRSGLVAGYVGQTALKTKEVIERALGGILFVDEAYALAEGDQFGQEAIDTLVKAMDDYRDRLIVILAGYDEDMERFLNRNAGLRSRFPNIITFPDYTAEEMLQIAHLQVKSQGYVIGREAEGTLLSILETYEGDMTAGNGRLVRNLVEKAIRAHALRMSKEANATVEELSTLTPGDFQEQMGVM
;
A
#
# COMPACT_ATOMS: atom_id res chain seq x y z
N MET A 1 18.29 63.97 -3.96
CA MET A 1 17.31 63.48 -4.96
C MET A 1 16.72 62.17 -4.45
N ARG A 2 15.39 62.12 -4.28
CA ARG A 2 14.64 60.95 -3.77
C ARG A 2 14.56 59.88 -4.87
N ILE A 3 15.03 58.66 -4.60
CA ILE A 3 14.70 57.48 -5.40
C ILE A 3 13.93 56.48 -4.51
N ASN A 4 12.94 55.89 -5.15
CA ASN A 4 11.67 55.42 -4.62
C ASN A 4 11.79 54.05 -3.91
N ARG A 5 12.13 54.05 -2.61
CA ARG A 5 12.17 52.84 -1.76
C ARG A 5 10.85 52.04 -1.68
N LYS A 6 9.71 52.64 -2.07
CA LYS A 6 8.41 51.95 -2.06
C LYS A 6 8.21 50.97 -3.22
N GLY A 7 9.00 51.07 -4.29
CA GLY A 7 8.98 50.11 -5.40
C GLY A 7 9.62 48.77 -5.02
N MET A 8 10.84 48.81 -4.48
CA MET A 8 11.62 47.60 -4.11
C MET A 8 10.92 46.72 -3.06
N VAL A 9 10.23 47.31 -2.08
CA VAL A 9 9.55 46.55 -1.01
C VAL A 9 8.30 45.83 -1.53
N LYS A 10 7.60 46.40 -2.53
CA LYS A 10 6.45 45.75 -3.16
C LYS A 10 6.86 44.59 -4.06
N THR A 11 8.00 44.68 -4.75
CA THR A 11 8.52 43.58 -5.57
C THR A 11 9.01 42.42 -4.70
N LEU A 12 9.69 42.67 -3.57
CA LEU A 12 10.09 41.62 -2.62
C LEU A 12 8.89 40.90 -1.97
N GLN A 13 7.80 41.59 -1.65
CA GLN A 13 6.59 40.94 -1.10
C GLN A 13 5.83 40.09 -2.13
N GLY A 14 5.94 40.42 -3.41
CA GLY A 14 5.40 39.59 -4.50
C GLY A 14 6.19 38.30 -4.68
N VAL A 15 7.53 38.39 -4.66
CA VAL A 15 8.43 37.24 -4.81
C VAL A 15 8.32 36.27 -3.63
N VAL A 16 8.18 36.77 -2.39
CA VAL A 16 7.96 35.91 -1.20
C VAL A 16 6.62 35.16 -1.25
N LYS A 17 5.57 35.78 -1.81
CA LYS A 17 4.27 35.09 -2.00
C LYS A 17 4.32 33.99 -3.06
N VAL A 18 5.08 34.20 -4.13
CA VAL A 18 5.26 33.19 -5.19
C VAL A 18 6.16 32.05 -4.71
N LEU A 19 7.24 32.36 -3.97
CA LEU A 19 8.11 31.35 -3.34
C LEU A 19 7.35 30.47 -2.32
N LYS A 20 6.43 31.06 -1.52
CA LYS A 20 5.54 30.28 -0.64
C LYS A 20 4.59 29.37 -1.42
N PHE A 21 4.22 29.69 -2.66
CA PHE A 21 3.33 28.85 -3.46
C PHE A 21 4.07 27.69 -4.17
N ILE A 22 5.35 27.89 -4.52
CA ILE A 22 6.14 26.93 -5.30
C ILE A 22 6.90 25.91 -4.41
N PHE A 23 7.25 26.26 -3.17
CA PHE A 23 7.93 25.36 -2.22
C PHE A 23 7.06 25.06 -0.99
N PRO A 24 6.24 23.98 -1.02
CA PRO A 24 5.39 23.59 0.10
C PRO A 24 6.20 23.23 1.35
N GLU A 25 7.45 22.74 1.21
CA GLU A 25 8.30 22.40 2.34
C GLU A 25 8.73 23.63 3.13
N TYR A 26 8.87 24.80 2.48
CA TYR A 26 9.14 26.04 3.20
C TYR A 26 7.93 26.47 4.04
N GLN A 27 6.71 26.29 3.51
CA GLN A 27 5.50 26.46 4.31
C GLN A 27 5.47 25.45 5.45
N LEU A 28 5.88 24.20 5.23
CA LEU A 28 5.90 23.15 6.24
C LEU A 28 6.94 23.43 7.35
N VAL A 29 8.13 23.92 7.00
CA VAL A 29 9.19 24.27 7.95
C VAL A 29 8.84 25.53 8.73
N GLU A 30 8.21 26.53 8.10
CA GLU A 30 7.62 27.67 8.83
C GLU A 30 6.46 27.22 9.73
N LEU A 31 5.56 26.35 9.25
CA LEU A 31 4.42 25.85 10.01
C LEU A 31 4.86 24.99 11.19
N VAL A 32 5.92 24.19 11.03
CA VAL A 32 6.52 23.39 12.10
C VAL A 32 7.34 24.28 13.06
N ARG A 33 7.98 25.35 12.57
CA ARG A 33 8.64 26.34 13.44
C ARG A 33 7.64 27.19 14.23
N GLU A 34 6.51 27.56 13.64
CA GLU A 34 5.48 28.40 14.27
C GLU A 34 4.47 27.59 15.12
N LYS A 35 4.13 26.36 14.71
CA LYS A 35 3.07 25.56 15.36
C LYS A 35 3.54 24.22 15.93
N GLY A 36 4.81 23.83 15.74
CA GLY A 36 5.28 22.48 16.03
C GLY A 36 4.68 21.43 15.07
N PHE A 37 5.14 20.18 15.12
CA PHE A 37 4.70 19.10 14.20
C PHE A 37 3.21 18.74 14.27
N ILE A 38 2.46 19.27 15.25
CA ILE A 38 1.01 19.10 15.37
C ILE A 38 0.39 20.47 15.63
N ALA A 39 -0.29 21.01 14.62
CA ALA A 39 -1.04 22.26 14.74
C ALA A 39 -2.46 21.99 15.30
N PRO A 40 -2.91 22.66 16.36
CA PRO A 40 -4.31 22.65 16.77
C PRO A 40 -5.15 23.46 15.76
N LYS A 41 -6.31 22.93 15.38
CA LYS A 41 -7.28 23.61 14.50
C LYS A 41 -7.99 24.71 15.29
N GLU A 42 -7.79 25.96 14.90
CA GLU A 42 -8.65 27.09 15.32
C GLU A 42 -9.31 27.77 14.11
N GLU A 43 -10.58 28.09 14.31
CA GLU A 43 -11.56 28.74 13.43
C GLU A 43 -11.15 30.17 12.99
N PRO A 44 -11.73 30.73 11.91
CA PRO A 44 -11.26 31.97 11.30
C PRO A 44 -11.57 33.21 12.16
N ALA A 45 -10.53 33.98 12.46
CA ALA A 45 -10.59 35.18 13.30
C ALA A 45 -11.02 36.47 12.55
N LEU A 46 -11.91 37.24 13.18
CA LEU A 46 -12.17 38.66 12.90
C LEU A 46 -11.04 39.53 13.47
N LYS A 47 -10.53 40.45 12.63
CA LYS A 47 -9.40 41.36 12.90
C LYS A 47 -9.60 42.31 14.08
N ARG A 48 -8.55 42.57 14.87
CA ARG A 48 -8.14 43.93 15.32
C ARG A 48 -6.73 43.96 15.93
N GLN A 49 -6.15 45.16 15.92
CA GLN A 49 -4.73 45.52 15.94
C GLN A 49 -4.01 45.44 17.29
N GLU A 50 -2.69 45.33 17.16
CA GLU A 50 -1.56 45.37 18.10
C GLU A 50 -1.65 46.34 19.29
N GLN A 51 -1.11 45.93 20.45
CA GLN A 51 0.00 46.61 21.13
C GLN A 51 0.57 45.80 22.32
N GLN A 52 1.89 45.64 22.31
CA GLN A 52 2.81 45.18 23.37
C GLN A 52 3.20 46.38 24.28
N PRO A 53 4.04 46.29 25.36
CA PRO A 53 4.71 45.13 26.00
C PRO A 53 4.95 45.24 27.55
N LYS A 54 5.74 44.27 28.08
CA LYS A 54 6.67 44.28 29.27
C LYS A 54 6.09 43.92 30.65
N GLN A 55 6.77 43.22 31.56
CA GLN A 55 8.00 42.40 31.61
C GLN A 55 8.08 41.78 33.04
N GLN A 56 8.84 40.68 33.17
CA GLN A 56 9.62 40.23 34.36
C GLN A 56 9.02 39.37 35.49
N TYR A 57 9.50 38.10 35.52
CA TYR A 57 10.13 37.33 36.61
C TYR A 57 9.69 37.61 38.06
N ASN A 58 9.38 36.64 38.92
CA ASN A 58 10.28 35.54 39.32
C ASN A 58 9.57 34.59 40.32
N THR A 59 9.89 33.30 40.19
CA THR A 59 10.14 32.27 41.23
C THR A 59 9.31 32.14 42.52
N GLY A 60 8.93 30.89 42.84
CA GLY A 60 9.27 30.34 44.17
C GLY A 60 8.19 29.59 44.98
N SER A 61 8.07 28.28 44.70
CA SER A 61 8.11 27.16 45.67
C SER A 61 7.23 27.10 46.94
N ARG A 62 6.48 25.98 46.99
CA ARG A 62 6.32 24.98 48.09
C ARG A 62 5.45 25.29 49.33
N ALA A 63 4.35 24.53 49.36
CA ALA A 63 4.05 23.43 50.30
C ALA A 63 3.23 23.69 51.58
N ARG A 64 2.06 23.04 51.55
CA ARG A 64 1.42 22.15 52.55
C ARG A 64 0.73 22.74 53.80
N SER A 65 -0.53 22.28 53.90
CA SER A 65 -1.19 21.56 54.99
C SER A 65 -2.22 22.29 55.87
N ALA A 66 -3.40 21.66 55.87
CA ALA A 66 -4.33 21.40 56.98
C ALA A 66 -5.23 22.55 57.50
N ASP A 67 -6.51 22.46 57.10
CA ASP A 67 -7.77 22.45 57.89
C ASP A 67 -7.71 22.53 59.44
N PRO A 68 -8.84 22.76 60.16
CA PRO A 68 -10.22 23.05 59.71
C PRO A 68 -11.02 24.08 60.58
N SER A 69 -12.27 24.33 60.15
CA SER A 69 -13.51 24.36 60.96
C SER A 69 -14.31 25.68 61.13
N ASN A 70 -15.59 25.53 60.76
CA ASN A 70 -16.82 25.96 61.44
C ASN A 70 -17.30 27.43 61.43
N SER A 71 -18.40 27.63 60.69
CA SER A 71 -19.78 27.71 61.24
C SER A 71 -20.56 29.04 61.09
N ALA A 72 -21.72 28.86 60.43
CA ALA A 72 -23.07 29.25 60.86
C ALA A 72 -23.69 30.64 60.51
N GLN A 73 -25.00 30.53 60.24
CA GLN A 73 -26.11 31.49 60.51
C GLN A 73 -26.41 32.59 59.44
N THR A 74 -27.65 32.98 59.06
CA THR A 74 -29.06 32.67 59.45
C THR A 74 -30.01 33.50 58.52
N PHE A 75 -31.09 32.85 58.01
CA PHE A 75 -32.50 33.31 57.76
C PHE A 75 -32.89 34.37 56.69
N MET A 76 -33.83 34.01 55.78
CA MET A 76 -35.27 34.40 55.64
C MET A 76 -35.48 35.68 54.81
N ASP A 77 -36.46 35.85 53.91
CA ASP A 77 -37.81 35.26 53.79
C ASP A 77 -38.47 35.53 52.41
N GLN A 78 -39.52 34.74 52.13
CA GLN A 78 -40.80 35.02 51.43
C GLN A 78 -40.98 35.22 49.89
N SER A 79 -41.74 34.24 49.33
CA SER A 79 -43.07 34.37 48.65
C SER A 79 -43.11 34.93 47.20
N THR A 80 -43.34 34.11 46.14
CA THR A 80 -44.59 33.59 45.48
C THR A 80 -44.90 34.22 44.12
N PHE A 81 -44.79 33.39 43.07
CA PHE A 81 -45.59 33.27 41.84
C PHE A 81 -46.02 34.53 41.04
N SER A 82 -45.58 34.65 39.78
CA SER A 82 -46.38 34.21 38.61
C SER A 82 -45.79 34.62 37.25
N SER A 83 -45.96 33.71 36.28
CA SER A 83 -46.17 33.89 34.84
C SER A 83 -45.04 34.41 33.92
N THR A 84 -44.82 33.60 32.87
CA THR A 84 -44.52 33.93 31.46
C THR A 84 -43.33 34.82 31.14
N PHE A 85 -42.35 34.32 30.37
CA PHE A 85 -41.72 35.14 29.32
C PHE A 85 -41.27 34.33 28.10
N ARG A 86 -41.64 34.86 26.93
CA ARG A 86 -41.18 34.49 25.58
C ARG A 86 -39.74 34.97 25.34
N PRO A 87 -39.03 34.41 24.34
CA PRO A 87 -37.61 34.65 24.12
C PRO A 87 -37.36 35.95 23.37
N GLY A 88 -36.33 36.70 23.78
CA GLY A 88 -35.82 37.83 23.01
C GLY A 88 -34.76 38.64 23.73
N GLN A 89 -33.68 38.90 22.98
CA GLN A 89 -32.69 39.97 23.11
C GLN A 89 -31.42 39.69 23.94
N SER A 90 -30.36 39.48 23.16
CA SER A 90 -28.97 39.73 23.46
C SER A 90 -28.76 41.09 24.16
N GLN A 91 -28.15 41.10 25.33
CA GLN A 91 -27.44 42.26 25.85
C GLN A 91 -25.98 41.90 26.13
N VAL A 92 -25.12 42.67 25.48
CA VAL A 92 -23.68 42.69 25.57
C VAL A 92 -23.28 43.28 26.93
N TYR A 93 -22.43 42.58 27.68
CA TYR A 93 -21.57 43.20 28.69
C TYR A 93 -20.11 43.06 28.26
N THR A 94 -19.51 44.21 27.98
CA THR A 94 -18.10 44.39 27.66
C THR A 94 -17.22 44.45 28.92
N SER A 95 -16.09 43.74 28.83
CA SER A 95 -14.79 43.97 29.48
C SER A 95 -14.71 44.05 31.01
N GLN A 96 -13.90 43.17 31.60
CA GLN A 96 -12.64 43.56 32.26
C GLN A 96 -11.76 42.33 32.51
N GLY A 97 -10.51 42.41 32.08
CA GLY A 97 -9.51 41.39 32.35
C GLY A 97 -9.05 41.45 33.80
N VAL A 98 -9.01 40.27 34.44
CA VAL A 98 -8.23 40.02 35.66
C VAL A 98 -7.53 38.68 35.44
N GLY A 99 -6.24 38.65 35.79
CA GLY A 99 -5.34 37.52 35.56
C GLY A 99 -5.74 36.23 36.28
N GLN A 100 -4.98 35.17 35.99
CA GLN A 100 -5.09 33.87 36.64
C GLN A 100 -5.18 34.01 38.16
N SER A 101 -6.38 33.77 38.67
CA SER A 101 -6.66 33.31 40.02
C SER A 101 -7.66 32.17 39.88
N ASP A 102 -7.40 31.08 40.59
CA ASP A 102 -8.27 29.93 40.78
C ASP A 102 -9.75 30.26 40.57
N ALA A 103 -10.32 29.82 39.44
CA ALA A 103 -11.76 29.75 39.30
C ALA A 103 -12.24 28.58 40.16
N GLN A 104 -12.35 28.83 41.46
CA GLN A 104 -13.31 28.15 42.33
C GLN A 104 -14.61 27.96 41.54
N SER A 105 -15.23 26.79 41.71
CA SER A 105 -16.60 26.49 41.30
C SER A 105 -17.46 27.76 41.32
N VAL A 106 -17.89 28.23 40.14
CA VAL A 106 -18.68 29.48 39.95
C VAL A 106 -20.02 29.44 40.70
N PHE A 107 -20.37 28.31 41.31
CA PHE A 107 -21.56 28.12 42.11
C PHE A 107 -21.18 27.75 43.54
N SER A 108 -21.71 28.50 44.52
CA SER A 108 -21.72 28.06 45.92
C SER A 108 -22.46 26.72 46.06
N PRO A 109 -22.15 25.89 47.07
CA PRO A 109 -22.90 24.65 47.32
C PRO A 109 -24.42 24.84 47.36
N ASN A 110 -24.88 25.96 47.92
CA ASN A 110 -26.31 26.33 47.96
C ASN A 110 -26.91 26.65 46.57
N GLN A 111 -26.12 27.22 45.65
CA GLN A 111 -26.54 27.46 44.27
C GLN A 111 -26.57 26.16 43.47
N LEU A 112 -25.58 25.28 43.64
CA LEU A 112 -25.59 23.93 43.07
C LEU A 112 -26.79 23.13 43.58
N ASP A 113 -27.11 23.22 44.88
CA ASP A 113 -28.27 22.55 45.47
C ASP A 113 -29.60 23.02 44.88
N ARG A 114 -29.74 24.32 44.57
CA ARG A 114 -30.95 24.85 43.93
C ARG A 114 -31.03 24.40 42.48
N LEU A 115 -29.94 24.55 41.74
CA LEU A 115 -29.86 24.17 40.33
C LEU A 115 -30.14 22.68 40.14
N PHE A 116 -29.45 21.80 40.87
CA PHE A 116 -29.65 20.36 40.71
C PHE A 116 -31.02 19.88 41.21
N ARG A 117 -31.69 20.62 42.13
CA ARG A 117 -33.10 20.39 42.46
C ARG A 117 -34.03 20.75 41.31
N GLU A 118 -33.77 21.83 40.59
CA GLU A 118 -34.53 22.21 39.40
C GLU A 118 -34.30 21.22 38.25
N VAL A 119 -33.05 20.80 38.04
CA VAL A 119 -32.69 19.74 37.07
C VAL A 119 -33.41 18.44 37.42
N GLU A 120 -33.35 17.98 38.68
CA GLU A 120 -34.06 16.76 39.12
C GLU A 120 -35.57 16.86 38.87
N LYS A 121 -36.18 18.00 39.15
CA LYS A 121 -37.61 18.25 38.90
C LYS A 121 -37.94 18.18 37.40
N ASN A 122 -37.11 18.80 36.55
CA ASN A 122 -37.30 18.80 35.10
C ASN A 122 -37.12 17.38 34.52
N LEU A 123 -36.12 16.64 34.98
CA LEU A 123 -35.89 15.25 34.56
C LEU A 123 -37.06 14.34 34.95
N ASN A 124 -37.58 14.46 36.18
CA ASN A 124 -38.75 13.68 36.63
C ASN A 124 -40.03 13.99 35.84
N SER A 125 -40.11 15.16 35.20
CA SER A 125 -41.22 15.49 34.30
C SER A 125 -41.09 14.88 32.90
N GLN A 126 -39.87 14.54 32.49
CA GLN A 126 -39.56 14.03 31.14
C GLN A 126 -39.34 12.50 31.13
N VAL A 127 -38.82 11.94 32.23
CA VAL A 127 -38.55 10.50 32.38
C VAL A 127 -39.46 9.93 33.46
N ILE A 128 -40.49 9.23 33.01
CA ILE A 128 -41.61 8.76 33.85
C ILE A 128 -41.20 7.49 34.61
N GLY A 129 -41.53 7.44 35.90
CA GLY A 129 -41.39 6.23 36.73
C GLY A 129 -39.97 5.88 37.17
N GLN A 130 -38.99 6.79 37.00
CA GLN A 130 -37.59 6.57 37.38
C GLN A 130 -37.07 7.56 38.46
N PRO A 131 -37.84 7.92 39.51
CA PRO A 131 -37.44 8.98 40.42
C PRO A 131 -36.16 8.68 41.20
N PHE A 132 -35.94 7.41 41.57
CA PHE A 132 -34.76 6.99 42.30
C PHE A 132 -33.51 7.00 41.42
N PHE A 133 -33.62 6.50 40.19
CA PHE A 133 -32.55 6.53 39.21
C PHE A 133 -32.13 7.96 38.87
N ILE A 134 -33.12 8.84 38.61
CA ILE A 134 -32.87 10.25 38.33
C ILE A 134 -32.16 10.90 39.51
N LYS A 135 -32.59 10.63 40.74
CA LYS A 135 -31.95 11.16 41.95
C LYS A 135 -30.49 10.72 42.08
N ASP A 136 -30.20 9.44 41.85
CA ASP A 136 -28.83 8.90 41.94
C ASP A 136 -27.94 9.44 40.79
N LEU A 137 -28.49 9.59 39.58
CA LEU A 137 -27.82 10.18 38.43
C LEU A 137 -27.48 11.66 38.65
N VAL A 138 -28.46 12.45 39.11
CA VAL A 138 -28.30 13.87 39.47
C VAL A 138 -27.29 14.01 40.60
N ALA A 139 -27.35 13.14 41.61
CA ALA A 139 -26.38 13.12 42.71
C ALA A 139 -24.95 12.86 42.22
N GLY A 140 -24.76 11.92 41.29
CA GLY A 140 -23.44 11.65 40.68
C GLY A 140 -22.88 12.87 39.95
N TYR A 141 -23.68 13.56 39.15
CA TYR A 141 -23.23 14.80 38.49
C TYR A 141 -22.91 15.89 39.51
N LYS A 142 -23.79 16.09 40.48
CA LYS A 142 -23.62 17.08 41.56
C LYS A 142 -22.34 16.82 42.37
N GLN A 143 -22.04 15.57 42.70
CA GLN A 143 -20.78 15.17 43.37
C GLN A 143 -19.55 15.59 42.55
N GLY A 144 -19.58 15.42 41.23
CA GLY A 144 -18.48 15.85 40.35
C GLY A 144 -18.24 17.37 40.28
N TYR A 145 -19.25 18.18 40.62
CA TYR A 145 -19.06 19.64 40.80
C TYR A 145 -18.70 20.03 42.23
N MET A 146 -19.14 19.25 43.23
CA MET A 146 -18.83 19.50 44.65
C MET A 146 -17.39 19.10 45.01
N ASN A 147 -16.86 18.02 44.42
CA ASN A 147 -15.52 17.49 44.72
C ASN A 147 -14.37 18.36 44.18
N GLY A 148 -14.68 19.48 43.52
CA GLY A 148 -13.70 20.37 42.88
C GLY A 148 -13.05 19.75 41.64
N ARG A 149 -12.29 20.56 40.89
CA ARG A 149 -11.51 20.05 39.75
C ARG A 149 -10.31 19.27 40.27
N GLN A 150 -10.21 18.00 39.92
CA GLN A 150 -9.04 17.16 40.23
C GLN A 150 -8.15 17.08 38.99
N ILE A 151 -6.84 17.30 39.17
CA ILE A 151 -5.87 17.28 38.06
C ILE A 151 -5.64 15.82 37.64
N ASN A 152 -5.69 15.53 36.34
CA ASN A 152 -5.57 14.17 35.77
C ASN A 152 -6.63 13.19 36.31
N LYS A 153 -7.88 13.62 36.51
CA LYS A 153 -9.00 12.75 36.91
C LYS A 153 -10.34 13.22 36.33
N PRO A 154 -11.24 12.28 35.97
CA PRO A 154 -12.61 12.64 35.61
C PRO A 154 -13.35 13.26 36.79
N ARG A 155 -14.33 14.12 36.51
CA ARG A 155 -15.21 14.74 37.52
C ARG A 155 -15.96 13.69 38.32
N ASN A 156 -16.47 12.67 37.63
CA ASN A 156 -17.06 11.49 38.23
C ASN A 156 -17.08 10.34 37.22
N VAL A 157 -17.06 9.11 37.73
CA VAL A 157 -17.24 7.88 36.97
C VAL A 157 -18.55 7.24 37.42
N ILE A 158 -19.55 7.25 36.55
CA ILE A 158 -20.93 6.88 36.88
C ILE A 158 -21.33 5.63 36.10
N LEU A 159 -21.88 4.64 36.79
CA LEU A 159 -22.49 3.46 36.18
C LEU A 159 -23.99 3.69 35.99
N LEU A 160 -24.48 3.53 34.76
CA LEU A 160 -25.91 3.46 34.45
C LEU A 160 -26.29 2.01 34.18
N ALA A 161 -27.11 1.44 35.07
CA ALA A 161 -27.51 0.04 35.01
C ALA A 161 -29.04 -0.10 35.13
N GLY A 162 -29.56 -1.26 34.72
CA GLY A 162 -30.97 -1.60 34.80
C GLY A 162 -31.52 -2.15 33.49
N ALA A 163 -32.78 -2.59 33.50
CA ALA A 163 -33.43 -3.24 32.36
C ALA A 163 -33.37 -2.39 31.06
N PRO A 164 -33.36 -3.02 29.86
CA PRO A 164 -33.51 -2.30 28.60
C PRO A 164 -34.78 -1.44 28.59
N GLY A 165 -34.74 -0.31 27.86
CA GLY A 165 -35.93 0.52 27.62
C GLY A 165 -36.47 1.31 28.83
N THR A 166 -35.82 1.32 29.98
CA THR A 166 -36.24 2.07 31.19
C THR A 166 -35.98 3.59 31.10
N GLY A 167 -35.47 4.09 29.98
CA GLY A 167 -35.20 5.52 29.77
C GLY A 167 -33.85 6.02 30.30
N LYS A 168 -32.89 5.12 30.60
CA LYS A 168 -31.55 5.49 31.11
C LYS A 168 -30.82 6.50 30.22
N LYS A 169 -30.74 6.22 28.92
CA LYS A 169 -30.08 7.09 27.93
C LYS A 169 -30.83 8.42 27.79
N THR A 170 -32.15 8.38 27.68
CA THR A 170 -33.02 9.56 27.62
C THR A 170 -32.82 10.47 28.84
N ALA A 171 -32.71 9.92 30.05
CA ALA A 171 -32.43 10.69 31.25
C ALA A 171 -31.07 11.37 31.21
N LEU A 172 -30.03 10.68 30.72
CA LEU A 172 -28.70 11.26 30.54
C LEU A 172 -28.70 12.39 29.51
N GLU A 173 -29.35 12.20 28.36
CA GLU A 173 -29.50 13.24 27.34
C GLU A 173 -30.23 14.47 27.88
N CYS A 174 -31.33 14.26 28.62
CA CYS A 174 -32.07 15.34 29.27
C CYS A 174 -31.19 16.06 30.30
N LEU A 175 -30.44 15.31 31.12
CA LEU A 175 -29.51 15.88 32.10
C LEU A 175 -28.48 16.77 31.42
N VAL A 176 -27.74 16.26 30.43
CA VAL A 176 -26.66 17.01 29.77
C VAL A 176 -27.22 18.27 29.09
N ARG A 177 -28.42 18.20 28.51
CA ARG A 177 -29.10 19.34 27.91
C ARG A 177 -29.49 20.40 28.95
N GLU A 178 -30.03 20.00 30.08
CA GLU A 178 -30.35 20.92 31.19
C GLU A 178 -29.07 21.55 31.75
N MET A 179 -28.01 20.76 31.94
CA MET A 179 -26.71 21.26 32.40
C MET A 179 -26.12 22.30 31.44
N HIS A 180 -26.26 22.09 30.12
CA HIS A 180 -25.87 23.07 29.11
C HIS A 180 -26.74 24.32 29.16
N ALA A 181 -28.06 24.19 29.36
CA ALA A 181 -28.97 25.32 29.50
C ALA A 181 -28.58 26.22 30.69
N TYR A 182 -28.07 25.62 31.78
CA TYR A 182 -27.51 26.34 32.92
C TYR A 182 -26.01 26.70 32.77
N ARG A 183 -25.39 26.46 31.59
CA ARG A 183 -23.99 26.74 31.26
C ARG A 183 -22.97 26.02 32.15
N LEU A 184 -23.32 24.85 32.68
CA LEU A 184 -22.42 23.98 33.45
C LEU A 184 -21.62 23.00 32.60
N THR A 185 -22.08 22.76 31.37
CA THR A 185 -21.37 22.00 30.34
C THR A 185 -21.29 22.83 29.06
N SER A 186 -20.19 22.71 28.33
CA SER A 186 -19.98 23.37 27.04
C SER A 186 -20.91 22.88 25.91
N ARG A 187 -21.55 21.71 26.07
CA ARG A 187 -22.34 21.04 25.02
C ARG A 187 -23.66 20.47 25.52
N PRO A 188 -24.71 20.46 24.68
CA PRO A 188 -26.02 19.85 24.99
C PRO A 188 -26.10 18.34 24.68
N HIS A 189 -24.99 17.71 24.29
CA HIS A 189 -24.90 16.28 23.92
C HIS A 189 -23.65 15.63 24.52
N PHE A 190 -23.66 14.31 24.67
CA PHE A 190 -22.51 13.50 25.08
C PHE A 190 -21.97 12.66 23.91
N SER A 191 -20.72 12.22 24.01
CA SER A 191 -20.11 11.31 23.04
C SER A 191 -20.36 9.86 23.44
N GLU A 192 -20.71 9.00 22.50
CA GLU A 192 -20.99 7.57 22.75
C GLU A 192 -19.97 6.70 22.03
N ILE A 193 -19.34 5.78 22.77
CA ILE A 193 -18.36 4.81 22.26
C ILE A 193 -18.85 3.41 22.57
N ASP A 194 -18.95 2.58 21.53
CA ASP A 194 -19.36 1.19 21.62
C ASP A 194 -18.14 0.28 21.63
N LEU A 195 -17.77 -0.22 22.80
CA LEU A 195 -16.52 -0.94 22.99
C LEU A 195 -16.48 -2.31 22.29
N GLN A 196 -17.63 -2.84 21.85
CA GLN A 196 -17.70 -4.09 21.07
C GLN A 196 -17.23 -3.93 19.63
N ARG A 197 -17.05 -2.69 19.16
CA ARG A 197 -16.66 -2.41 17.77
C ARG A 197 -15.16 -2.46 17.54
N TYR A 198 -14.35 -2.60 18.60
CA TYR A 198 -12.90 -2.47 18.53
C TYR A 198 -12.20 -3.76 18.93
N GLU A 199 -11.17 -4.12 18.17
CA GLU A 199 -10.29 -5.27 18.39
C GLU A 199 -8.96 -4.83 19.04
N ALA A 200 -8.18 -5.77 19.64
CA ALA A 200 -6.94 -5.45 20.36
C ALA A 200 -5.82 -4.86 19.48
N ASP A 201 -5.84 -5.09 18.17
CA ASP A 201 -4.87 -4.51 17.23
C ASP A 201 -5.23 -3.07 16.83
N GLU A 202 -6.49 -2.65 17.02
CA GLU A 202 -6.96 -1.27 16.80
C GLU A 202 -6.58 -0.29 17.92
N ILE A 203 -5.78 -0.70 18.92
CA ILE A 203 -5.21 0.18 19.98
C ILE A 203 -4.30 1.30 19.40
N SER A 204 -4.00 1.26 18.11
CA SER A 204 -3.30 2.28 17.31
C SER A 204 -4.14 2.86 16.15
N GLY A 205 -5.41 2.47 16.04
CA GLY A 205 -6.29 2.76 14.90
C GLY A 205 -7.57 3.49 15.30
N ASN A 206 -8.72 2.94 14.89
CA ASN A 206 -10.05 3.56 15.01
C ASN A 206 -10.43 3.87 16.46
N PHE A 207 -10.10 2.98 17.41
CA PHE A 207 -10.36 3.21 18.82
C PHE A 207 -9.69 4.49 19.34
N ILE A 208 -8.43 4.74 18.96
CA ILE A 208 -7.71 5.96 19.39
C ILE A 208 -8.29 7.20 18.72
N ILE A 209 -8.69 7.12 17.46
CA ILE A 209 -9.33 8.24 16.75
C ILE A 209 -10.64 8.63 17.45
N ASP A 210 -11.50 7.65 17.73
CA ASP A 210 -12.78 7.88 18.38
C ASP A 210 -12.61 8.38 19.82
N MET A 211 -11.59 7.89 20.53
CA MET A 211 -11.23 8.40 21.86
C MET A 211 -10.67 9.84 21.81
N VAL A 212 -9.83 10.16 20.83
CA VAL A 212 -9.34 11.54 20.64
C VAL A 212 -10.50 12.47 20.29
N GLU A 213 -11.42 12.05 19.43
CA GLU A 213 -12.61 12.84 19.08
C GLU A 213 -13.55 13.02 20.29
N ALA A 214 -13.78 11.97 21.08
CA ALA A 214 -14.66 12.04 22.24
C ALA A 214 -14.11 12.94 23.35
N PHE A 215 -12.78 12.99 23.51
CA PHE A 215 -12.07 13.78 24.53
C PHE A 215 -11.38 15.04 23.96
N GLN A 216 -11.72 15.48 22.74
CA GLN A 216 -11.09 16.66 22.11
C GLN A 216 -11.41 17.98 22.82
N TYR A 217 -12.48 18.02 23.63
CA TYR A 217 -12.93 19.23 24.33
C TYR A 217 -12.37 19.32 25.74
N SER A 218 -12.42 20.52 26.33
CA SER A 218 -11.91 20.75 27.68
C SER A 218 -12.80 20.21 28.80
N GLU A 219 -14.06 19.88 28.52
CA GLU A 219 -15.02 19.29 29.46
C GLU A 219 -16.18 18.64 28.69
N GLY A 220 -16.81 17.62 29.27
CA GLY A 220 -17.94 16.94 28.62
C GLY A 220 -18.37 15.66 29.32
N THR A 221 -19.22 14.89 28.64
CA THR A 221 -19.66 13.57 29.08
C THR A 221 -19.35 12.56 27.97
N VAL A 222 -18.75 11.42 28.34
CA VAL A 222 -18.49 10.30 27.43
C VAL A 222 -19.15 9.04 27.98
N LEU A 223 -19.97 8.38 27.15
CA LEU A 223 -20.67 7.14 27.47
C LEU A 223 -20.01 5.96 26.77
N PHE A 224 -19.59 4.97 27.54
CA PHE A 224 -19.07 3.70 27.09
C PHE A 224 -20.14 2.61 27.24
N LYS A 225 -20.51 1.97 26.14
CA LYS A 225 -21.40 0.81 26.11
C LYS A 225 -20.68 -0.43 25.59
N GLY A 226 -21.34 -1.58 25.67
CA GLY A 226 -20.82 -2.82 25.10
C GLY A 226 -19.83 -3.59 25.99
N LEU A 227 -19.76 -3.25 27.28
CA LEU A 227 -18.75 -3.78 28.24
C LEU A 227 -18.62 -5.31 28.28
N LYS A 228 -19.70 -6.08 28.06
CA LYS A 228 -19.68 -7.56 28.11
C LYS A 228 -19.04 -8.23 26.89
N GLY A 229 -19.07 -7.56 25.73
CA GLY A 229 -18.55 -8.10 24.47
C GLY A 229 -17.26 -7.44 24.00
N ALA A 230 -16.75 -6.48 24.77
CA ALA A 230 -15.53 -5.76 24.46
C ALA A 230 -14.29 -6.59 24.84
N GLU A 231 -13.21 -6.44 24.08
CA GLU A 231 -11.97 -7.12 24.40
C GLU A 231 -11.33 -6.60 25.70
N GLN A 232 -10.65 -7.50 26.43
CA GLN A 232 -10.01 -7.18 27.71
C GLN A 232 -8.96 -6.07 27.62
N ALA A 233 -8.25 -5.95 26.50
CA ALA A 233 -7.26 -4.89 26.30
C ALA A 233 -7.92 -3.50 26.22
N ILE A 234 -9.06 -3.39 25.54
CA ILE A 234 -9.85 -2.16 25.42
C ILE A 234 -10.49 -1.82 26.78
N ILE A 235 -11.08 -2.79 27.45
CA ILE A 235 -11.62 -2.63 28.82
C ILE A 235 -10.54 -2.11 29.76
N SER A 236 -9.32 -2.65 29.69
CA SER A 236 -8.20 -2.24 30.53
C SER A 236 -7.80 -0.78 30.28
N LEU A 237 -7.82 -0.31 29.03
CA LEU A 237 -7.50 1.09 28.69
C LEU A 237 -8.57 2.07 29.17
N VAL A 238 -9.85 1.73 29.00
CA VAL A 238 -10.95 2.59 29.45
C VAL A 238 -11.04 2.59 30.99
N ALA A 239 -10.83 1.46 31.64
CA ALA A 239 -10.71 1.39 33.10
C ALA A 239 -9.54 2.25 33.60
N LYS A 240 -8.38 2.15 32.94
CA LYS A 240 -7.21 2.99 33.23
C LYS A 240 -7.52 4.47 33.06
N LEU A 241 -8.24 4.86 32.01
CA LEU A 241 -8.68 6.24 31.82
C LEU A 241 -9.62 6.70 32.96
N ALA A 242 -10.53 5.84 33.40
CA ALA A 242 -11.46 6.14 34.48
C ALA A 242 -10.76 6.27 35.84
N GLU A 243 -9.74 5.45 36.11
CA GLU A 243 -9.01 5.42 37.38
C GLU A 243 -7.87 6.45 37.44
N GLU A 244 -7.01 6.46 36.42
CA GLU A 244 -5.80 7.30 36.35
C GLU A 244 -6.04 8.65 35.65
N GLY A 245 -7.23 8.85 35.06
CA GLY A 245 -7.65 10.08 34.38
C GLY A 245 -6.89 10.42 33.10
N SER A 246 -5.84 9.67 32.76
CA SER A 246 -5.18 9.76 31.46
C SER A 246 -4.44 8.47 31.13
N PHE A 247 -4.29 8.18 29.85
CA PHE A 247 -3.32 7.20 29.38
C PHE A 247 -2.59 7.72 28.14
N ARG A 248 -1.44 7.10 27.84
CA ARG A 248 -0.62 7.42 26.67
C ARG A 248 -0.64 6.24 25.70
N THR A 249 -0.90 6.52 24.43
CA THR A 249 -0.85 5.52 23.35
C THR A 249 0.61 5.17 23.01
N LYS A 250 0.81 4.09 22.25
CA LYS A 250 2.13 3.68 21.77
C LYS A 250 2.75 4.73 20.83
N GLU A 251 1.96 5.50 20.08
CA GLU A 251 2.45 6.63 19.26
C GLU A 251 2.72 7.91 20.08
N GLY A 252 2.54 7.87 21.40
CA GLY A 252 2.86 8.99 22.27
C GLY A 252 1.73 10.02 22.42
N LEU A 253 0.55 9.79 21.86
CA LEU A 253 -0.66 10.61 22.10
C LEU A 253 -1.15 10.41 23.53
N ARG A 254 -1.54 11.50 24.20
CA ARG A 254 -2.05 11.45 25.57
C ARG A 254 -3.52 11.80 25.59
N ILE A 255 -4.35 10.86 26.04
CA ILE A 255 -5.79 11.07 26.23
C ILE A 255 -6.01 11.41 27.70
N ILE A 256 -6.68 12.52 27.98
CA ILE A 256 -6.89 13.06 29.32
C ILE A 256 -8.39 13.27 29.52
N ALA A 257 -8.94 12.74 30.61
CA ALA A 257 -10.35 12.84 30.97
C ALA A 257 -10.62 13.95 32.00
N ASP A 258 -9.78 14.98 32.04
CA ASP A 258 -9.91 16.10 32.98
C ASP A 258 -11.21 16.85 32.72
N ASP A 259 -11.94 17.15 33.79
CA ASP A 259 -13.23 17.85 33.71
C ASP A 259 -14.33 17.08 32.92
N PHE A 260 -14.12 15.79 32.58
CA PHE A 260 -15.13 14.92 31.97
C PHE A 260 -15.91 14.07 32.98
N PHE A 261 -17.17 13.78 32.65
CA PHE A 261 -17.94 12.69 33.25
C PHE A 261 -17.81 11.43 32.41
N ILE A 262 -17.34 10.34 33.00
CA ILE A 262 -17.27 9.04 32.34
C ILE A 262 -18.49 8.22 32.76
N ILE A 263 -19.24 7.74 31.77
CA ILE A 263 -20.45 6.96 31.98
C ILE A 263 -20.24 5.54 31.47
N PHE A 264 -20.37 4.54 32.33
CA PHE A 264 -20.44 3.14 31.93
C PHE A 264 -21.89 2.71 31.83
N TYR A 265 -22.28 2.14 30.68
CA TYR A 265 -23.66 1.77 30.40
C TYR A 265 -23.83 0.25 30.31
N ILE A 266 -24.82 -0.29 31.02
CA ILE A 266 -25.18 -1.71 30.98
C ILE A 266 -26.70 -1.92 31.03
N ASP A 267 -27.20 -2.80 30.16
CA ASP A 267 -28.59 -3.24 30.11
C ASP A 267 -28.77 -4.55 30.88
N GLU A 268 -28.79 -4.46 32.21
CA GLU A 268 -28.89 -5.63 33.07
C GLU A 268 -29.79 -5.35 34.27
N HIS A 269 -30.70 -6.29 34.56
CA HIS A 269 -31.58 -6.19 35.71
C HIS A 269 -30.77 -6.21 37.00
N ALA A 270 -31.00 -5.21 37.85
CA ALA A 270 -30.49 -5.19 39.22
C ALA A 270 -31.57 -4.73 40.16
N GLU A 271 -31.74 -5.47 41.25
CA GLU A 271 -32.52 -5.01 42.39
C GLU A 271 -31.69 -3.98 43.16
N ARG A 272 -32.33 -2.87 43.51
CA ARG A 272 -31.68 -1.81 44.27
C ARG A 272 -31.42 -2.32 45.68
N GLY A 273 -30.16 -2.33 46.11
CA GLY A 273 -29.80 -2.57 47.50
C GLY A 273 -30.21 -1.41 48.42
N SER A 274 -30.10 -1.61 49.73
CA SER A 274 -30.40 -0.59 50.76
C SER A 274 -29.45 0.62 50.77
N GLU A 275 -28.40 0.61 49.95
CA GLU A 275 -27.31 1.58 49.96
C GLU A 275 -27.39 2.48 48.70
N PHE A 276 -27.66 3.77 48.92
CA PHE A 276 -27.79 4.77 47.85
C PHE A 276 -26.48 4.94 47.06
N GLY A 277 -26.56 4.92 45.74
CA GLY A 277 -25.43 5.25 44.86
C GLY A 277 -24.33 4.19 44.75
N GLN A 278 -24.47 3.02 45.37
CA GLN A 278 -23.51 1.92 45.29
C GLN A 278 -23.89 0.86 44.24
N VAL A 279 -22.88 0.17 43.70
CA VAL A 279 -23.07 -0.96 42.78
C VAL A 279 -23.61 -2.16 43.55
N PRO A 280 -24.76 -2.74 43.19
CA PRO A 280 -25.30 -3.92 43.88
C PRO A 280 -24.41 -5.13 43.66
N SER A 281 -24.30 -6.00 44.67
CA SER A 281 -23.49 -7.22 44.60
C SER A 281 -23.86 -8.14 43.43
N GLY A 282 -25.13 -8.21 43.06
CA GLY A 282 -25.59 -8.99 41.89
C GLY A 282 -25.08 -8.45 40.55
N LEU A 283 -24.84 -7.14 40.45
CA LEU A 283 -24.33 -6.50 39.24
C LEU A 283 -22.78 -6.50 39.20
N ALA A 284 -22.14 -6.60 40.37
CA ALA A 284 -20.68 -6.66 40.48
C ALA A 284 -20.06 -7.87 39.77
N ASN A 285 -20.78 -9.01 39.71
CA ASN A 285 -20.34 -10.22 39.02
C ASN A 285 -20.38 -10.10 37.48
N HIS A 286 -21.06 -9.08 36.95
CA HIS A 286 -21.29 -8.91 35.52
C HIS A 286 -20.49 -7.75 34.91
N LEU A 287 -19.69 -7.07 35.73
CA LEU A 287 -18.78 -6.01 35.31
C LEU A 287 -17.32 -6.47 35.44
N PRO A 288 -16.44 -6.06 34.54
CA PRO A 288 -15.00 -6.23 34.74
C PRO A 288 -14.55 -5.58 36.04
N ILE A 289 -13.73 -6.27 36.83
CA ILE A 289 -13.26 -5.82 38.14
C ILE A 289 -12.58 -4.44 38.05
N SER A 290 -11.81 -4.20 36.99
CA SER A 290 -11.12 -2.92 36.74
C SER A 290 -12.10 -1.75 36.54
N ILE A 291 -13.23 -2.00 35.89
CA ILE A 291 -14.30 -0.99 35.72
C ILE A 291 -15.01 -0.78 37.05
N LEU A 292 -15.36 -1.86 37.76
CA LEU A 292 -16.03 -1.81 39.06
C LEU A 292 -15.24 -0.98 40.07
N GLN A 293 -13.92 -1.11 40.11
CA GLN A 293 -13.03 -0.33 41.00
C GLN A 293 -13.00 1.17 40.66
N SER A 294 -13.27 1.53 39.41
CA SER A 294 -13.27 2.92 38.95
C SER A 294 -14.62 3.64 39.18
N VAL A 295 -15.72 2.90 39.32
CA VAL A 295 -17.07 3.47 39.48
C VAL A 295 -17.23 4.09 40.86
N LEU A 296 -17.58 5.38 40.89
CA LEU A 296 -17.78 6.16 42.11
C LEU A 296 -19.26 6.35 42.46
N THR A 297 -20.15 6.28 41.47
CA THR A 297 -21.60 6.39 41.65
C THR A 297 -22.33 5.43 40.73
N ALA A 298 -23.31 4.71 41.23
CA ALA A 298 -24.20 3.89 40.41
C ALA A 298 -25.62 4.47 40.42
N ALA A 299 -26.18 4.69 39.23
CA ALA A 299 -27.59 5.02 39.04
C ALA A 299 -28.28 3.82 38.38
N ILE A 300 -29.27 3.26 39.08
CA ILE A 300 -29.92 2.01 38.67
C ILE A 300 -31.39 2.27 38.39
N SER A 301 -31.80 2.04 37.14
CA SER A 301 -33.21 2.20 36.76
C SER A 301 -34.05 1.05 37.30
N SER A 302 -35.22 1.39 37.84
CA SER A 302 -36.21 0.41 38.28
C SER A 302 -36.91 -0.23 37.09
N PRO A 303 -37.33 -1.50 37.18
CA PRO A 303 -38.26 -2.08 36.21
C PRO A 303 -39.52 -1.22 36.08
N LEU A 304 -40.05 -1.08 34.86
CA LEU A 304 -41.26 -0.30 34.63
C LEU A 304 -42.49 -1.14 35.00
N GLU A 305 -43.30 -0.64 35.93
CA GLU A 305 -44.60 -1.23 36.25
C GLU A 305 -45.62 -0.94 35.15
N TRP A 306 -46.65 -1.78 35.03
CA TRP A 306 -47.70 -1.64 34.00
C TRP A 306 -48.37 -0.27 34.00
N GLY A 307 -48.67 0.28 35.19
CA GLY A 307 -49.24 1.62 35.31
C GLY A 307 -48.34 2.71 34.74
N THR A 308 -47.03 2.59 34.96
CA THR A 308 -46.00 3.48 34.41
C THR A 308 -45.87 3.32 32.90
N MET A 309 -45.90 2.09 32.39
CA MET A 309 -45.85 1.81 30.95
C MET A 309 -47.04 2.43 30.21
N ARG A 310 -48.25 2.33 30.78
CA ARG A 310 -49.44 3.00 30.25
C ARG A 310 -49.26 4.52 30.18
N GLN A 311 -48.73 5.14 31.24
CA GLN A 311 -48.47 6.59 31.26
C GLN A 311 -47.45 7.00 30.20
N ILE A 312 -46.41 6.20 29.98
CA ILE A 312 -45.40 6.43 28.92
C ILE A 312 -46.04 6.31 27.54
N ALA A 313 -46.82 5.25 27.28
CA ALA A 313 -47.51 5.06 26.01
C ALA A 313 -48.51 6.18 25.72
N GLU A 314 -49.23 6.65 26.74
CA GLU A 314 -50.14 7.79 26.65
C GLU A 314 -49.38 9.08 26.31
N ALA A 315 -48.29 9.39 27.03
CA ALA A 315 -47.49 10.59 26.78
C ALA A 315 -46.90 10.63 25.36
N LEU A 316 -46.34 9.51 24.88
CA LEU A 316 -45.77 9.40 23.53
C LEU A 316 -46.85 9.52 22.46
N LEU A 317 -47.98 8.82 22.63
CA LEU A 317 -49.03 8.79 21.62
C LEU A 317 -49.79 10.12 21.56
N VAL A 318 -50.07 10.78 22.70
CA VAL A 318 -50.72 12.10 22.71
C VAL A 318 -49.86 13.12 21.98
N LYS A 319 -48.55 13.17 22.27
CA LYS A 319 -47.63 14.08 21.61
C LYS A 319 -47.60 13.85 20.09
N ALA A 320 -47.44 12.60 19.67
CA ALA A 320 -47.39 12.27 18.25
C ALA A 320 -48.74 12.55 17.54
N VAL A 321 -49.86 12.30 18.22
CA VAL A 321 -51.19 12.60 17.70
C VAL A 321 -51.40 14.10 17.52
N ASP A 322 -50.92 14.94 18.43
CA ASP A 322 -50.99 16.40 18.30
C ASP A 322 -50.19 16.89 17.10
N ASP A 323 -48.99 16.34 16.88
CA ASP A 323 -48.14 16.65 15.72
C ASP A 323 -48.80 16.19 14.42
N LEU A 324 -49.26 14.93 14.34
CA LEU A 324 -49.93 14.36 13.17
C LEU A 324 -51.24 15.08 12.83
N SER A 325 -52.03 15.46 13.85
CA SER A 325 -53.28 16.21 13.66
C SER A 325 -53.01 17.58 13.04
N ARG A 326 -51.94 18.25 13.47
CA ARG A 326 -51.50 19.55 12.94
C ARG A 326 -50.99 19.42 11.51
N ASP A 327 -50.10 18.47 11.25
CA ASP A 327 -49.42 18.31 9.96
C ASP A 327 -50.38 17.84 8.86
N MET A 328 -51.31 16.94 9.19
CA MET A 328 -52.27 16.38 8.22
C MET A 328 -53.59 17.17 8.14
N GLN A 329 -53.77 18.16 9.04
CA GLN A 329 -55.02 18.92 9.22
C GLN A 329 -56.24 18.01 9.42
N ILE A 330 -56.17 17.09 10.39
CA ILE A 330 -57.25 16.16 10.75
C ILE A 330 -57.45 16.16 12.26
N THR A 331 -58.60 15.70 12.74
CA THR A 331 -58.85 15.55 14.19
C THR A 331 -58.72 14.09 14.59
N ILE A 332 -57.62 13.72 15.23
CA ILE A 332 -57.39 12.34 15.68
C ILE A 332 -57.85 12.18 17.14
N VAL A 333 -58.59 11.11 17.43
CA VAL A 333 -59.05 10.77 18.78
C VAL A 333 -58.64 9.35 19.13
N VAL A 334 -57.86 9.17 20.19
CA VAL A 334 -57.40 7.86 20.65
C VAL A 334 -58.37 7.29 21.68
N HIS A 335 -58.76 6.03 21.52
CA HIS A 335 -59.59 5.31 22.48
C HIS A 335 -58.74 4.80 23.66
N PRO A 336 -59.24 4.81 24.92
CA PRO A 336 -58.46 4.37 26.08
C PRO A 336 -57.85 2.95 25.98
N SER A 337 -58.55 2.03 25.32
CA SER A 337 -58.06 0.65 25.09
C SER A 337 -56.77 0.60 24.26
N THR A 338 -56.45 1.63 23.48
CA THR A 338 -55.21 1.73 22.72
C THR A 338 -54.01 1.90 23.66
N TYR A 339 -54.14 2.74 24.70
CA TYR A 339 -53.05 2.94 25.66
C TYR A 339 -52.81 1.69 26.52
N GLU A 340 -53.88 0.98 26.87
CA GLU A 340 -53.82 -0.27 27.63
C GLU A 340 -53.16 -1.38 26.82
N ALA A 341 -53.56 -1.55 25.55
CA ALA A 341 -52.96 -2.53 24.66
C ALA A 341 -51.47 -2.24 24.36
N LEU A 342 -51.10 -0.97 24.16
CA LEU A 342 -49.68 -0.60 23.98
C LEU A 342 -48.86 -0.91 25.24
N ALA A 343 -49.42 -0.72 26.43
CA ALA A 343 -48.77 -1.07 27.69
C ALA A 343 -48.60 -2.59 27.87
N ASP A 344 -49.63 -3.38 27.56
CA ASP A 344 -49.58 -4.85 27.60
C ASP A 344 -48.53 -5.41 26.62
N ILE A 345 -48.45 -4.86 25.42
CA ILE A 345 -47.48 -5.31 24.41
C ILE A 345 -46.06 -4.87 24.78
N ALA A 346 -45.88 -3.66 25.30
CA ALA A 346 -44.59 -3.18 25.79
C ALA A 346 -44.07 -4.00 26.99
N ALA A 347 -44.96 -4.46 27.88
CA ALA A 347 -44.62 -5.30 29.01
C ALA A 347 -44.04 -6.67 28.61
N THR A 348 -44.49 -7.22 27.48
CA THR A 348 -44.07 -8.56 27.04
C THR A 348 -42.70 -8.55 26.34
N ASN A 349 -42.31 -7.43 25.73
CA ASN A 349 -41.11 -7.36 24.87
C ASN A 349 -39.88 -6.68 25.51
N GLN A 350 -39.96 -6.26 26.78
CA GLN A 350 -38.88 -5.57 27.54
C GLN A 350 -38.25 -4.36 26.84
N THR A 351 -38.89 -3.83 25.80
CA THR A 351 -38.42 -2.73 24.94
C THR A 351 -39.50 -1.66 24.92
N PHE A 352 -39.59 -0.90 26.01
CA PHE A 352 -40.78 -0.13 26.34
C PHE A 352 -41.03 1.06 25.39
N GLY A 353 -40.33 2.19 25.59
CA GLY A 353 -40.59 3.44 24.86
C GLY A 353 -40.18 3.40 23.39
N GLU A 354 -39.12 2.66 23.06
CA GLU A 354 -38.61 2.55 21.69
C GLU A 354 -39.59 1.81 20.77
N ALA A 355 -40.19 0.72 21.25
CA ALA A 355 -41.17 -0.03 20.46
C ALA A 355 -42.42 0.81 20.19
N VAL A 356 -42.93 1.52 21.21
CA VAL A 356 -44.10 2.41 21.05
C VAL A 356 -43.78 3.54 20.07
N GLN A 357 -42.62 4.19 20.20
CA GLN A 357 -42.21 5.25 19.28
C GLN A 357 -42.04 4.73 17.84
N HIS A 358 -41.41 3.55 17.69
CA HIS A 358 -41.27 2.89 16.40
C HIS A 358 -42.61 2.59 15.75
N TRP A 359 -43.57 2.06 16.51
CA TRP A 359 -44.93 1.81 16.02
C TRP A 359 -45.63 3.11 15.61
N ILE A 360 -45.47 4.20 16.37
CA ILE A 360 -46.01 5.51 15.99
C ILE A 360 -45.39 5.98 14.66
N ASP A 361 -44.07 5.93 14.53
CA ASP A 361 -43.36 6.51 13.39
C ASP A 361 -43.51 5.65 12.11
N LYS A 362 -43.48 4.32 12.25
CA LYS A 362 -43.44 3.38 11.11
C LYS A 362 -44.77 2.80 10.73
N GLU A 363 -45.70 2.65 11.68
CA GLU A 363 -47.00 2.04 11.41
C GLU A 363 -48.10 3.10 11.39
N LEU A 364 -48.32 3.79 12.51
CA LEU A 364 -49.41 4.76 12.64
C LEU A 364 -49.27 5.94 11.67
N THR A 365 -48.08 6.56 11.63
CA THR A 365 -47.79 7.73 10.78
C THR A 365 -47.87 7.37 9.29
N VAL A 366 -47.35 6.21 8.90
CA VAL A 366 -47.37 5.74 7.51
C VAL A 366 -48.80 5.43 7.04
N VAL A 367 -49.60 4.77 7.88
CA VAL A 367 -51.02 4.50 7.56
C VAL A 367 -51.79 5.80 7.42
N LEU A 368 -51.70 6.73 8.38
CA LEU A 368 -52.42 8.00 8.33
C LEU A 368 -51.99 8.89 7.15
N SER A 369 -50.68 9.01 6.91
CA SER A 369 -50.15 9.77 5.77
C SER A 369 -50.55 9.16 4.44
N GLY A 370 -50.50 7.83 4.30
CA GLY A 370 -50.94 7.12 3.11
C GLY A 370 -52.44 7.29 2.83
N LEU A 371 -53.28 7.28 3.87
CA LEU A 371 -54.72 7.52 3.73
C LEU A 371 -55.03 8.97 3.37
N ARG A 372 -54.25 9.93 3.90
CA ARG A 372 -54.34 11.34 3.53
C ARG A 372 -53.91 11.56 2.07
N ALA A 373 -52.80 10.98 1.65
CA ALA A 373 -52.26 11.07 0.29
C ALA A 373 -53.21 10.46 -0.76
N ARG A 374 -53.89 9.37 -0.42
CA ARG A 374 -54.89 8.72 -1.29
C ARG A 374 -56.28 9.36 -1.23
N ASN A 375 -56.43 10.51 -0.57
CA ASN A 375 -57.71 11.22 -0.35
C ASN A 375 -58.81 10.35 0.31
N LYS A 376 -58.43 9.29 1.03
CA LYS A 376 -59.36 8.45 1.79
C LYS A 376 -59.80 9.11 3.10
N ILE A 377 -58.97 10.01 3.64
CA ILE A 377 -59.30 10.90 4.76
C ILE A 377 -59.15 12.34 4.28
N ARG A 378 -60.17 13.18 4.52
CA ARG A 378 -60.21 14.59 4.11
C ARG A 378 -59.66 15.52 5.19
N SER A 379 -59.33 16.75 4.79
CA SER A 379 -58.98 17.82 5.75
C SER A 379 -60.16 18.07 6.69
N ASN A 380 -59.88 18.27 7.97
CA ASN A 380 -60.83 18.43 9.07
C ASN A 380 -61.74 17.22 9.34
N GLU A 381 -61.41 16.04 8.80
CA GLU A 381 -62.13 14.82 9.13
C GLU A 381 -61.71 14.28 10.50
N ARG A 382 -62.66 13.68 11.23
CA ARG A 382 -62.43 13.09 12.54
C ARG A 382 -62.07 11.61 12.40
N VAL A 383 -60.88 11.27 12.86
CA VAL A 383 -60.30 9.93 12.79
C VAL A 383 -60.18 9.37 14.20
N ARG A 384 -60.54 8.10 14.40
CA ARG A 384 -60.44 7.42 15.70
C ARG A 384 -59.44 6.28 15.65
N ILE A 385 -58.56 6.21 16.65
CA ILE A 385 -57.63 5.08 16.82
C ILE A 385 -58.17 4.19 17.95
N ARG A 386 -58.33 2.89 17.69
CA ARG A 386 -58.85 1.94 18.68
C ARG A 386 -58.17 0.57 18.58
N PHE A 387 -57.98 -0.09 19.71
CA PHE A 387 -57.60 -1.51 19.76
C PHE A 387 -58.83 -2.41 19.95
N LYS A 388 -59.01 -3.42 19.07
CA LYS A 388 -60.05 -4.47 19.13
C LYS A 388 -59.58 -5.73 18.40
N ASN A 389 -60.04 -6.92 18.80
CA ASN A 389 -59.68 -8.21 18.18
C ASN A 389 -58.15 -8.40 17.98
N ASP A 390 -57.36 -8.12 19.02
CA ASP A 390 -55.89 -8.21 18.99
C ASP A 390 -55.20 -7.37 17.89
N SER A 391 -55.83 -6.28 17.45
CA SER A 391 -55.28 -5.39 16.42
C SER A 391 -55.67 -3.93 16.64
N PHE A 392 -54.83 -3.01 16.15
CA PHE A 392 -55.09 -1.58 16.17
C PHE A 392 -55.80 -1.18 14.89
N PHE A 393 -56.72 -0.22 14.97
CA PHE A 393 -57.50 0.24 13.83
C PHE A 393 -57.55 1.76 13.76
N VAL A 394 -57.51 2.27 12.53
CA VAL A 394 -57.92 3.62 12.18
C VAL A 394 -59.37 3.55 11.67
N GLU A 395 -60.27 4.24 12.34
CA GLU A 395 -61.70 4.35 11.99
C GLU A 395 -62.01 5.79 11.54
N SER A 396 -62.61 5.96 10.36
CA SER A 396 -63.10 7.26 9.87
C SER A 396 -64.36 7.08 9.05
N ASN A 397 -65.50 7.64 9.48
CA ASN A 397 -66.84 7.64 8.86
C ASN A 397 -67.38 6.29 8.32
N SER A 398 -66.72 5.70 7.32
CA SER A 398 -67.07 4.42 6.67
C SER A 398 -65.84 3.57 6.31
N LEU A 399 -64.65 3.91 6.83
CA LEU A 399 -63.40 3.21 6.66
C LEU A 399 -62.93 2.67 8.00
N GLU A 400 -62.58 1.38 8.01
CA GLU A 400 -61.95 0.71 9.11
C GLU A 400 -60.71 0.00 8.55
N ILE A 401 -59.54 0.44 8.99
CA ILE A 401 -58.26 0.00 8.44
C ILE A 401 -57.39 -0.51 9.58
N PRO A 402 -56.97 -1.79 9.54
CA PRO A 402 -56.05 -2.31 10.53
C PRO A 402 -54.70 -1.61 10.38
N ILE A 403 -54.17 -1.14 11.49
CA ILE A 403 -52.76 -0.82 11.66
C ILE A 403 -52.12 -2.11 12.13
N LYS A 404 -50.96 -2.47 11.57
CA LYS A 404 -50.18 -3.57 12.10
C LYS A 404 -50.03 -3.37 13.60
N ALA A 405 -50.27 -4.42 14.39
CA ALA A 405 -50.00 -4.34 15.81
C ALA A 405 -48.53 -4.00 16.04
N LEU A 406 -48.17 -3.58 17.25
CA LEU A 406 -46.82 -3.80 17.75
C LEU A 406 -46.54 -5.28 17.55
N SER A 407 -45.95 -5.62 16.42
CA SER A 407 -45.38 -6.93 16.23
C SER A 407 -44.32 -6.99 17.31
N PHE A 408 -44.57 -7.89 18.27
CA PHE A 408 -43.58 -8.82 18.76
C PHE A 408 -42.46 -9.03 17.74
N VAL A 409 -41.28 -9.46 18.19
CA VAL A 409 -40.43 -10.28 17.32
C VAL A 409 -41.35 -11.31 16.68
N GLY A 410 -41.79 -11.03 15.46
CA GLY A 410 -42.53 -12.00 14.70
C GLY A 410 -41.56 -13.15 14.64
N GLN A 411 -42.04 -14.36 14.89
CA GLN A 411 -41.53 -15.38 14.01
C GLN A 411 -41.84 -14.84 12.62
N GLU A 412 -40.79 -14.31 12.00
CA GLU A 412 -40.73 -14.04 10.60
C GLU A 412 -41.41 -15.22 9.92
N SER A 413 -42.54 -14.97 9.27
CA SER A 413 -43.24 -16.08 8.67
C SER A 413 -42.31 -16.67 7.63
N ILE A 414 -42.33 -17.98 7.46
CA ILE A 414 -41.46 -18.62 6.47
C ILE A 414 -41.69 -18.02 5.07
N ASP A 415 -42.91 -17.56 4.81
CA ASP A 415 -43.30 -16.87 3.58
C ASP A 415 -42.58 -15.52 3.44
N ASP A 416 -42.40 -14.74 4.52
CA ASP A 416 -41.64 -13.48 4.50
C ASP A 416 -40.15 -13.71 4.17
N VAL A 417 -39.54 -14.75 4.78
CA VAL A 417 -38.12 -15.09 4.50
C VAL A 417 -37.96 -15.59 3.07
N LEU A 418 -38.95 -16.33 2.56
CA LEU A 418 -38.97 -16.85 1.19
C LEU A 418 -39.20 -15.75 0.16
N GLU A 419 -40.03 -14.75 0.45
CA GLU A 419 -40.15 -13.55 -0.38
C GLU A 419 -38.81 -12.82 -0.47
N GLU A 420 -38.09 -12.66 0.66
CA GLU A 420 -36.75 -12.05 0.68
C GLU A 420 -35.74 -12.86 -0.15
N LEU A 421 -35.78 -14.21 -0.06
CA LEU A 421 -34.95 -15.10 -0.87
C LEU A 421 -35.29 -15.00 -2.37
N ASN A 422 -36.57 -14.97 -2.72
CA ASN A 422 -37.03 -14.90 -4.11
C ASN A 422 -36.71 -13.54 -4.74
N ALA A 423 -36.70 -12.47 -3.94
CA ALA A 423 -36.35 -11.12 -4.36
C ALA A 423 -34.86 -10.93 -4.67
N LEU A 424 -33.98 -11.82 -4.19
CA LEU A 424 -32.57 -11.81 -4.60
C LEU A 424 -32.47 -12.08 -6.11
N THR A 425 -31.83 -11.20 -6.86
CA THR A 425 -31.59 -11.39 -8.30
C THR A 425 -30.73 -12.64 -8.56
N GLY A 426 -31.09 -13.42 -9.59
CA GLY A 426 -30.39 -14.66 -9.97
C GLY A 426 -30.47 -15.76 -8.89
N LEU A 427 -29.38 -16.50 -8.71
CA LEU A 427 -29.19 -17.56 -7.71
C LEU A 427 -30.21 -18.72 -7.79
N GLU A 428 -30.69 -19.06 -8.98
CA GLU A 428 -31.64 -20.14 -9.23
C GLU A 428 -31.20 -21.49 -8.64
N PRO A 429 -29.91 -21.91 -8.75
CA PRO A 429 -29.46 -23.15 -8.12
C PRO A 429 -29.62 -23.13 -6.59
N VAL A 430 -29.38 -21.97 -5.97
CA VAL A 430 -29.46 -21.78 -4.51
C VAL A 430 -30.91 -21.73 -4.05
N LYS A 431 -31.78 -21.00 -4.77
CA LYS A 431 -33.22 -20.96 -4.50
C LYS A 431 -33.82 -22.36 -4.56
N LYS A 432 -33.50 -23.11 -5.61
CA LYS A 432 -33.94 -24.51 -5.79
C LYS A 432 -33.50 -25.39 -4.61
N PHE A 433 -32.23 -25.27 -4.20
CA PHE A 433 -31.69 -25.99 -3.05
C PHE A 433 -32.46 -25.70 -1.75
N VAL A 434 -32.82 -24.43 -1.48
CA VAL A 434 -33.58 -24.07 -0.28
C VAL A 434 -34.98 -24.69 -0.30
N TYR A 435 -35.67 -24.69 -1.44
CA TYR A 435 -36.97 -25.36 -1.57
C TYR A 435 -36.86 -26.88 -1.36
N GLU A 436 -35.84 -27.53 -1.95
CA GLU A 436 -35.58 -28.96 -1.76
C GLU A 436 -35.31 -29.31 -0.28
N LEU A 437 -34.56 -28.46 0.42
CA LEU A 437 -34.31 -28.60 1.86
C LEU A 437 -35.63 -28.50 2.65
N MET A 438 -36.49 -27.54 2.33
CA MET A 438 -37.80 -27.38 2.98
C MET A 438 -38.70 -28.60 2.78
N GLU A 439 -38.80 -29.11 1.55
CA GLU A 439 -39.58 -30.30 1.23
C GLU A 439 -39.07 -31.52 2.02
N MET A 440 -37.75 -31.71 2.06
CA MET A 440 -37.11 -32.78 2.83
C MET A 440 -37.44 -32.71 4.33
N VAL A 441 -37.41 -31.50 4.90
CA VAL A 441 -37.75 -31.25 6.31
C VAL A 441 -39.23 -31.53 6.59
N GLN A 442 -40.12 -31.10 5.69
CA GLN A 442 -41.56 -31.35 5.83
C GLN A 442 -41.88 -32.85 5.79
N VAL A 443 -41.29 -33.60 4.86
CA VAL A 443 -41.46 -35.06 4.76
C VAL A 443 -40.97 -35.76 6.02
N ASN A 444 -39.83 -35.36 6.58
CA ASN A 444 -39.32 -35.95 7.82
C ASN A 444 -40.19 -35.63 9.04
N LYS A 445 -40.78 -34.44 9.12
CA LYS A 445 -41.78 -34.12 10.15
C LYS A 445 -43.05 -34.97 10.01
N LEU A 446 -43.49 -35.26 8.79
CA LEU A 446 -44.64 -36.15 8.55
C LEU A 446 -44.34 -37.59 8.99
N ARG A 447 -43.16 -38.13 8.67
CA ARG A 447 -42.71 -39.46 9.13
C ARG A 447 -42.62 -39.55 10.65
N ALA A 448 -42.08 -38.52 11.29
CA ALA A 448 -42.01 -38.44 12.75
C ALA A 448 -43.41 -38.47 13.40
N ARG A 449 -44.39 -37.75 12.82
CA ARG A 449 -45.80 -37.75 13.28
C ARG A 449 -46.51 -39.08 13.02
N ALA A 450 -46.14 -39.80 11.96
CA ALA A 450 -46.70 -41.11 11.62
C ALA A 450 -46.09 -42.27 12.44
N GLY A 451 -45.09 -42.01 13.28
CA GLY A 451 -44.43 -43.03 14.10
C GLY A 451 -43.48 -43.96 13.32
N GLU A 452 -43.16 -43.63 12.05
CA GLU A 452 -42.27 -44.42 11.18
C GLU A 452 -40.78 -44.15 11.43
N GLY A 453 -40.46 -43.37 12.47
CA GLY A 453 -39.11 -42.90 12.79
C GLY A 453 -38.68 -41.69 11.96
N SER A 454 -38.00 -40.74 12.59
CA SER A 454 -37.33 -39.64 11.89
C SER A 454 -35.93 -40.07 11.46
N VAL A 455 -35.54 -39.82 10.21
CA VAL A 455 -34.15 -40.01 9.79
C VAL A 455 -33.31 -38.86 10.35
N PRO A 456 -32.25 -39.11 11.12
CA PRO A 456 -31.36 -38.06 11.61
C PRO A 456 -30.68 -37.36 10.43
N MET A 457 -30.93 -36.06 10.23
CA MET A 457 -30.34 -35.28 9.15
C MET A 457 -29.13 -34.51 9.67
N SER A 458 -28.07 -34.41 8.87
CA SER A 458 -27.04 -33.37 9.05
C SER A 458 -27.44 -32.20 8.17
N LEU A 459 -27.45 -30.99 8.73
CA LEU A 459 -27.82 -29.75 8.03
C LEU A 459 -26.61 -28.91 7.65
N HIS A 460 -25.39 -29.41 7.87
CA HIS A 460 -24.15 -28.69 7.56
C HIS A 460 -23.92 -28.56 6.05
N MET A 461 -23.43 -27.40 5.62
CA MET A 461 -23.36 -27.03 4.20
C MET A 461 -22.01 -26.45 3.80
N VAL A 462 -21.67 -26.58 2.52
CA VAL A 462 -20.51 -25.92 1.90
C VAL A 462 -21.01 -24.99 0.80
N PHE A 463 -20.67 -23.72 0.87
CA PHE A 463 -20.98 -22.71 -0.13
C PHE A 463 -19.76 -22.43 -1.00
N THR A 464 -19.83 -22.81 -2.28
CA THR A 464 -18.74 -22.59 -3.24
C THR A 464 -19.10 -21.48 -4.21
N GLY A 465 -18.14 -20.61 -4.56
CA GLY A 465 -18.31 -19.61 -5.62
C GLY A 465 -17.44 -18.38 -5.41
N ASN A 466 -17.35 -17.51 -6.41
CA ASN A 466 -16.49 -16.32 -6.40
C ASN A 466 -16.95 -15.25 -5.37
N PRO A 467 -16.10 -14.26 -5.03
CA PRO A 467 -16.47 -13.19 -4.10
C PRO A 467 -17.67 -12.38 -4.59
N GLY A 468 -18.56 -12.00 -3.66
CA GLY A 468 -19.68 -11.12 -3.98
C GLY A 468 -20.86 -11.78 -4.69
N THR A 469 -20.95 -13.12 -4.72
CA THR A 469 -22.11 -13.88 -5.22
C THR A 469 -23.25 -14.03 -4.20
N GLY A 470 -23.13 -13.43 -3.01
CA GLY A 470 -24.21 -13.43 -2.00
C GLY A 470 -24.19 -14.57 -0.97
N LYS A 471 -23.07 -15.32 -0.84
CA LYS A 471 -22.91 -16.44 0.12
C LYS A 471 -23.33 -16.10 1.56
N THR A 472 -22.76 -15.04 2.15
CA THR A 472 -23.08 -14.61 3.52
C THR A 472 -24.54 -14.16 3.66
N THR A 473 -25.07 -13.47 2.65
CA THR A 473 -26.48 -13.03 2.62
C THR A 473 -27.43 -14.23 2.65
N VAL A 474 -27.18 -15.24 1.82
CA VAL A 474 -27.97 -16.47 1.82
C VAL A 474 -27.79 -17.27 3.10
N ALA A 475 -26.58 -17.34 3.67
CA ALA A 475 -26.35 -18.05 4.94
C ALA A 475 -27.21 -17.46 6.07
N ARG A 476 -27.37 -16.13 6.10
CA ARG A 476 -28.27 -15.43 7.04
C ARG A 476 -29.73 -15.81 6.83
N LEU A 477 -30.18 -15.87 5.57
CA LEU A 477 -31.54 -16.30 5.25
C LEU A 477 -31.77 -17.75 5.65
N ILE A 478 -30.82 -18.65 5.38
CA ILE A 478 -30.92 -20.06 5.80
C ILE A 478 -31.07 -20.17 7.33
N GLY A 479 -30.32 -19.42 8.12
CA GLY A 479 -30.49 -19.41 9.58
C GLY A 479 -31.91 -19.03 10.02
N ARG A 480 -32.49 -18.00 9.38
CA ARG A 480 -33.88 -17.55 9.60
C ARG A 480 -34.90 -18.59 9.15
N ILE A 481 -34.69 -19.22 7.98
CA ILE A 481 -35.55 -20.29 7.45
C ILE A 481 -35.54 -21.52 8.38
N LEU A 482 -34.36 -21.96 8.81
CA LEU A 482 -34.22 -23.12 9.71
C LEU A 482 -34.89 -22.87 11.06
N LYS A 483 -34.84 -21.63 11.57
CA LYS A 483 -35.59 -21.21 12.75
C LYS A 483 -37.11 -21.23 12.52
N ALA A 484 -37.59 -20.67 11.41
CA ALA A 484 -39.01 -20.69 11.06
C ALA A 484 -39.53 -22.14 10.87
N LEU A 485 -38.69 -23.03 10.36
CA LEU A 485 -38.95 -24.46 10.28
C LEU A 485 -38.85 -25.19 11.63
N GLY A 486 -38.46 -24.53 12.72
CA GLY A 486 -38.30 -25.14 14.04
C GLY A 486 -37.19 -26.19 14.12
N LEU A 487 -36.17 -26.07 13.27
CA LEU A 487 -34.95 -26.88 13.31
C LEU A 487 -33.83 -26.22 14.12
N LEU A 488 -33.89 -24.89 14.28
CA LEU A 488 -32.99 -24.13 15.13
C LEU A 488 -33.81 -23.23 16.08
N PRO A 489 -33.39 -23.04 17.34
CA PRO A 489 -34.13 -22.24 18.30
C PRO A 489 -34.03 -20.72 18.07
N GLN A 490 -32.92 -20.21 17.50
CA GLN A 490 -32.64 -18.77 17.48
C GLN A 490 -32.33 -18.21 16.08
N GLY A 491 -31.70 -18.99 15.19
CA GLY A 491 -31.50 -18.66 13.77
C GLY A 491 -30.48 -17.56 13.47
N GLN A 492 -29.66 -17.16 14.47
CA GLN A 492 -28.60 -16.17 14.29
C GLN A 492 -27.49 -16.69 13.37
N LEU A 493 -26.78 -15.78 12.70
CA LEU A 493 -25.59 -16.08 11.92
C LEU A 493 -24.37 -15.52 12.65
N ILE A 494 -23.43 -16.38 13.02
CA ILE A 494 -22.11 -15.99 13.51
C ILE A 494 -21.11 -16.20 12.38
N GLU A 495 -20.61 -15.09 11.83
CA GLU A 495 -19.61 -15.10 10.77
C GLU A 495 -18.21 -15.04 11.38
N VAL A 496 -17.35 -15.96 10.93
CA VAL A 496 -15.96 -16.09 11.40
C VAL A 496 -15.04 -16.36 10.21
N ALA A 497 -13.81 -15.88 10.30
CA ALA A 497 -12.71 -16.23 9.42
C ALA A 497 -11.65 -17.02 10.18
N ARG A 498 -10.60 -17.47 9.49
CA ARG A 498 -9.48 -18.20 10.11
C ARG A 498 -8.92 -17.51 11.34
N GLN A 499 -8.77 -16.18 11.28
CA GLN A 499 -8.18 -15.39 12.38
C GLN A 499 -9.02 -15.43 13.66
N ASP A 500 -10.32 -15.68 13.56
CA ASP A 500 -11.23 -15.76 14.71
C ASP A 500 -11.21 -17.15 15.36
N LEU A 501 -10.78 -18.16 14.62
CA LEU A 501 -10.78 -19.55 15.06
C LEU A 501 -9.40 -19.97 15.57
N VAL A 502 -8.33 -19.52 14.90
CA VAL A 502 -6.96 -19.95 15.18
C VAL A 502 -6.30 -19.06 16.24
N GLY A 503 -5.68 -19.70 17.23
CA GLY A 503 -4.95 -19.03 18.32
C GLY A 503 -3.49 -18.74 17.96
N GLN A 504 -2.84 -17.83 18.71
CA GLN A 504 -1.43 -17.48 18.52
C GLN A 504 -0.47 -18.46 19.24
N TYR A 505 -0.98 -19.29 20.16
CA TYR A 505 -0.21 -20.22 20.99
C TYR A 505 -0.73 -21.65 20.89
N VAL A 506 0.16 -22.64 21.05
CA VAL A 506 -0.20 -24.07 21.08
C VAL A 506 -1.22 -24.34 22.18
N GLY A 507 -2.35 -24.97 21.82
CA GLY A 507 -3.46 -25.26 22.72
C GLY A 507 -4.44 -24.11 22.97
N SER A 508 -4.23 -22.93 22.36
CA SER A 508 -5.18 -21.80 22.43
C SER A 508 -6.24 -21.81 21.32
N THR A 509 -6.03 -22.60 20.26
CA THR A 509 -6.95 -22.69 19.12
C THR A 509 -8.26 -23.38 19.47
N ALA A 510 -8.22 -24.53 20.13
CA ALA A 510 -9.44 -25.26 20.49
C ALA A 510 -10.39 -24.45 21.39
N PRO A 511 -9.93 -23.78 22.48
CA PRO A 511 -10.79 -22.90 23.28
C PRO A 511 -11.37 -21.72 22.48
N LYS A 512 -10.57 -21.11 21.60
CA LYS A 512 -10.98 -19.96 20.80
C LYS A 512 -12.03 -20.34 19.75
N THR A 513 -11.81 -21.46 19.06
CA THR A 513 -12.77 -22.07 18.14
C THR A 513 -14.07 -22.44 18.86
N MET A 514 -13.98 -23.08 20.03
CA MET A 514 -15.16 -23.48 20.81
C MET A 514 -15.96 -22.27 21.33
N ALA A 515 -15.29 -21.15 21.64
CA ALA A 515 -16.00 -19.92 22.02
C ALA A 515 -16.91 -19.42 20.89
N LYS A 516 -16.42 -19.42 19.64
CA LYS A 516 -17.22 -19.06 18.47
C LYS A 516 -18.32 -20.07 18.14
N VAL A 517 -18.06 -21.36 18.34
CA VAL A 517 -19.09 -22.40 18.29
C VAL A 517 -20.20 -22.10 19.32
N ASN A 518 -19.84 -21.78 20.56
CA ASN A 518 -20.81 -21.50 21.63
C ASN A 518 -21.66 -20.26 21.33
N GLU A 519 -21.07 -19.21 20.74
CA GLU A 519 -21.82 -18.04 20.24
C GLU A 519 -22.84 -18.42 19.15
N ALA A 520 -22.52 -19.43 18.34
CA ALA A 520 -23.35 -19.89 17.24
C ALA A 520 -24.41 -20.94 17.63
N LEU A 521 -24.40 -21.44 18.87
CA LEU A 521 -25.38 -22.42 19.34
C LEU A 521 -26.79 -21.84 19.26
N GLY A 522 -27.70 -22.64 18.70
CA GLY A 522 -29.05 -22.25 18.35
C GLY A 522 -29.20 -21.59 16.99
N GLY A 523 -28.11 -21.46 16.23
CA GLY A 523 -28.02 -20.73 14.96
C GLY A 523 -27.05 -21.37 13.96
N VAL A 524 -26.42 -20.52 13.15
CA VAL A 524 -25.51 -20.89 12.06
C VAL A 524 -24.11 -20.33 12.34
N LEU A 525 -23.10 -21.20 12.34
CA LEU A 525 -21.69 -20.83 12.31
C LEU A 525 -21.22 -20.78 10.85
N PHE A 526 -20.98 -19.59 10.33
CA PHE A 526 -20.51 -19.38 8.96
C PHE A 526 -19.01 -19.09 8.94
N ILE A 527 -18.24 -19.97 8.31
CA ILE A 527 -16.78 -19.85 8.22
C ILE A 527 -16.43 -19.38 6.81
N ASP A 528 -16.04 -18.11 6.68
CA ASP A 528 -15.61 -17.54 5.40
C ASP A 528 -14.17 -17.93 5.06
N GLU A 529 -13.91 -18.11 3.77
CA GLU A 529 -12.66 -18.65 3.22
C GLU A 529 -12.13 -19.86 4.01
N ALA A 530 -12.99 -20.84 4.29
CA ALA A 530 -12.70 -21.98 5.15
C ALA A 530 -11.48 -22.81 4.70
N TYR A 531 -11.19 -22.85 3.40
CA TYR A 531 -9.99 -23.50 2.84
C TYR A 531 -8.68 -22.95 3.44
N THR A 532 -8.70 -21.71 3.95
CA THR A 532 -7.55 -21.11 4.61
C THR A 532 -7.17 -21.83 5.89
N LEU A 533 -8.06 -22.62 6.51
CA LEU A 533 -7.76 -23.46 7.68
C LEU A 533 -6.80 -24.62 7.35
N ALA A 534 -6.63 -25.00 6.07
CA ALA A 534 -5.73 -26.08 5.65
C ALA A 534 -4.69 -25.62 4.61
N ARG A 535 -4.00 -24.49 4.86
CA ARG A 535 -3.03 -23.89 3.91
C ARG A 535 -1.79 -24.78 3.64
N HIS A 536 -1.39 -25.64 4.60
CA HIS A 536 -0.22 -26.53 4.48
C HIS A 536 -0.42 -27.83 5.29
N ASP A 537 0.21 -28.94 4.86
CA ASP A 537 0.17 -30.23 5.57
C ASP A 537 0.76 -30.18 7.01
N ASN A 538 1.51 -29.13 7.35
CA ASN A 538 2.11 -28.89 8.67
C ASN A 538 1.39 -27.80 9.49
N ASP A 539 0.22 -27.31 9.08
CA ASP A 539 -0.54 -26.32 9.83
C ASP A 539 -1.33 -26.96 10.98
N THR A 540 -0.61 -27.25 12.07
CA THR A 540 -1.16 -27.92 13.25
C THR A 540 -2.28 -27.11 13.92
N TYR A 541 -2.20 -25.78 13.90
CA TYR A 541 -3.21 -24.91 14.49
C TYR A 541 -4.50 -24.89 13.68
N GLY A 542 -4.42 -24.79 12.35
CA GLY A 542 -5.60 -24.86 11.48
C GLY A 542 -6.30 -26.22 11.58
N THR A 543 -5.53 -27.30 11.66
CA THR A 543 -6.04 -28.67 11.86
C THR A 543 -6.75 -28.81 13.21
N GLU A 544 -6.18 -28.25 14.29
CA GLU A 544 -6.80 -28.23 15.63
C GLU A 544 -8.16 -27.49 15.63
N ALA A 545 -8.29 -26.40 14.87
CA ALA A 545 -9.57 -25.70 14.71
C ALA A 545 -10.59 -26.58 13.98
N ILE A 546 -10.18 -27.25 12.88
CA ILE A 546 -11.04 -28.16 12.11
C ILE A 546 -11.54 -29.31 13.00
N ASP A 547 -10.66 -29.95 13.76
CA ASP A 547 -11.02 -31.05 14.64
C ASP A 547 -12.00 -30.60 15.73
N THR A 548 -11.82 -29.39 16.26
CA THR A 548 -12.74 -28.79 17.25
C THR A 548 -14.11 -28.53 16.63
N ILE A 549 -14.19 -28.01 15.40
CA ILE A 549 -15.46 -27.79 14.69
C ILE A 549 -16.16 -29.12 14.41
N VAL A 550 -15.42 -30.12 13.92
CA VAL A 550 -15.97 -31.46 13.64
C VAL A 550 -16.53 -32.10 14.90
N LYS A 551 -15.84 -31.96 16.03
CA LYS A 551 -16.34 -32.45 17.32
C LYS A 551 -17.61 -31.70 17.76
N ALA A 552 -17.62 -30.37 17.64
CA ALA A 552 -18.79 -29.57 17.97
C ALA A 552 -20.01 -29.92 17.10
N MET A 553 -19.82 -30.20 15.82
CA MET A 553 -20.90 -30.65 14.92
C MET A 553 -21.54 -31.97 15.38
N GLU A 554 -20.79 -32.83 16.07
CA GLU A 554 -21.31 -34.08 16.64
C GLU A 554 -22.00 -33.85 17.98
N ASP A 555 -21.37 -33.08 18.87
CA ASP A 555 -21.87 -32.80 20.22
C ASP A 555 -23.15 -31.93 20.18
N HIS A 556 -23.29 -31.07 19.17
CA HIS A 556 -24.35 -30.06 19.02
C HIS A 556 -25.19 -30.23 17.75
N ARG A 557 -25.52 -31.48 17.40
CA ARG A 557 -26.18 -31.82 16.13
C ARG A 557 -27.58 -31.21 15.96
N ASP A 558 -28.31 -31.01 17.05
CA ASP A 558 -29.71 -30.55 17.05
C ASP A 558 -29.84 -29.03 17.17
N ASP A 559 -28.77 -28.31 17.50
CA ASP A 559 -28.77 -26.89 17.79
C ASP A 559 -27.69 -26.08 17.05
N LEU A 560 -26.82 -26.70 16.25
CA LEU A 560 -25.78 -26.01 15.48
C LEU A 560 -25.80 -26.38 13.99
N VAL A 561 -25.75 -25.37 13.12
CA VAL A 561 -25.47 -25.57 11.69
C VAL A 561 -24.18 -24.87 11.29
N VAL A 562 -23.17 -25.64 10.86
CA VAL A 562 -21.94 -25.08 10.28
C VAL A 562 -22.08 -24.92 8.76
N VAL A 563 -21.72 -23.75 8.25
CA VAL A 563 -21.62 -23.43 6.83
C VAL A 563 -20.18 -23.03 6.50
N LEU A 564 -19.53 -23.76 5.60
CA LEU A 564 -18.18 -23.44 5.12
C LEU A 564 -18.26 -22.72 3.78
N ALA A 565 -17.66 -21.54 3.66
CA ALA A 565 -17.65 -20.79 2.41
C ALA A 565 -16.24 -20.65 1.81
N GLY A 566 -16.15 -20.63 0.47
CA GLY A 566 -14.90 -20.38 -0.22
C GLY A 566 -14.99 -20.56 -1.74
N TYR A 567 -13.85 -20.49 -2.41
CA TYR A 567 -13.74 -20.70 -3.85
C TYR A 567 -13.90 -22.17 -4.21
N THR A 568 -14.47 -22.44 -5.38
CA THR A 568 -14.89 -23.79 -5.78
C THR A 568 -13.73 -24.79 -5.81
N GLN A 569 -12.58 -24.45 -6.39
CA GLN A 569 -11.43 -25.38 -6.50
C GLN A 569 -10.73 -25.59 -5.14
N GLU A 570 -10.61 -24.53 -4.37
CA GLU A 570 -9.95 -24.49 -3.08
C GLU A 570 -10.76 -25.25 -2.03
N MET A 571 -12.09 -25.11 -2.04
CA MET A 571 -12.99 -25.88 -1.19
C MET A 571 -13.02 -27.37 -1.57
N GLU A 572 -12.93 -27.71 -2.86
CA GLU A 572 -12.82 -29.11 -3.26
C GLU A 572 -11.53 -29.75 -2.73
N THR A 573 -10.42 -29.01 -2.76
CA THR A 573 -9.14 -29.44 -2.19
C THR A 573 -9.23 -29.56 -0.67
N PHE A 574 -9.85 -28.57 0.00
CA PHE A 574 -10.08 -28.56 1.44
C PHE A 574 -10.92 -29.74 1.94
N LEU A 575 -12.00 -30.09 1.23
CA LEU A 575 -12.83 -31.24 1.60
C LEU A 575 -12.13 -32.59 1.36
N ARG A 576 -11.14 -32.65 0.46
CA ARG A 576 -10.34 -33.84 0.20
C ARG A 576 -9.23 -34.05 1.23
N SER A 577 -8.78 -33.00 1.92
CA SER A 577 -7.70 -33.10 2.91
C SER A 577 -8.12 -33.85 4.18
N ASN A 578 -9.41 -33.81 4.54
CA ASN A 578 -9.94 -34.53 5.71
C ASN A 578 -11.22 -35.32 5.35
N PRO A 579 -11.17 -36.67 5.32
CA PRO A 579 -12.34 -37.54 5.09
C PRO A 579 -13.50 -37.30 6.08
N GLY A 580 -13.19 -36.82 7.29
CA GLY A 580 -14.15 -36.48 8.33
C GLY A 580 -15.02 -35.27 7.98
N LEU A 581 -14.50 -34.30 7.22
CA LEU A 581 -15.27 -33.15 6.73
C LEU A 581 -16.24 -33.57 5.63
N ARG A 582 -15.76 -34.28 4.61
CA ARG A 582 -16.59 -34.66 3.46
C ARG A 582 -17.82 -35.49 3.83
N SER A 583 -17.72 -36.32 4.86
CA SER A 583 -18.84 -37.13 5.36
C SER A 583 -19.87 -36.36 6.19
N ARG A 584 -19.47 -35.24 6.81
CA ARG A 584 -20.32 -34.45 7.72
C ARG A 584 -20.99 -33.25 7.05
N PHE A 585 -20.52 -32.85 5.87
CA PHE A 585 -21.09 -31.82 5.01
C PHE A 585 -21.80 -32.44 3.78
N PRO A 586 -23.07 -32.89 3.92
CA PRO A 586 -23.80 -33.54 2.83
C PRO A 586 -24.22 -32.58 1.72
N PHE A 587 -24.31 -31.27 2.00
CA PHE A 587 -24.79 -30.28 1.06
C PHE A 587 -23.65 -29.41 0.54
N ILE A 588 -23.44 -29.42 -0.77
CA ILE A 588 -22.52 -28.50 -1.46
C ILE A 588 -23.37 -27.64 -2.39
N VAL A 589 -23.41 -26.34 -2.13
CA VAL A 589 -24.24 -25.36 -2.84
C VAL A 589 -23.32 -24.45 -3.64
N GLU A 590 -23.46 -24.51 -4.97
CA GLU A 590 -22.69 -23.66 -5.89
C GLU A 590 -23.41 -22.32 -6.12
N PHE A 591 -22.66 -21.24 -5.93
CA PHE A 591 -23.07 -19.86 -6.18
C PHE A 591 -22.44 -19.40 -7.50
N PRO A 592 -23.21 -19.39 -8.61
CA PRO A 592 -22.70 -18.96 -9.90
C PRO A 592 -22.39 -17.45 -9.89
N ASP A 593 -21.51 -17.03 -10.80
CA ASP A 593 -21.34 -15.61 -11.11
C ASP A 593 -22.64 -15.03 -11.66
N TYR A 594 -22.93 -13.77 -11.30
CA TYR A 594 -24.09 -13.05 -11.83
C TYR A 594 -23.88 -12.73 -13.30
N LYS A 595 -24.93 -12.78 -14.13
CA LYS A 595 -24.85 -12.30 -15.51
C LYS A 595 -24.80 -10.77 -15.56
N ALA A 596 -24.46 -10.20 -16.71
CA ALA A 596 -24.43 -8.75 -16.89
C ALA A 596 -25.80 -8.10 -16.60
N GLU A 597 -26.88 -8.77 -16.99
CA GLU A 597 -28.25 -8.35 -16.71
C GLU A 597 -28.57 -8.42 -15.21
N ASP A 598 -28.17 -9.50 -14.54
CA ASP A 598 -28.34 -9.67 -13.09
C ASP A 598 -27.60 -8.58 -12.30
N MET A 599 -26.40 -8.20 -12.75
CA MET A 599 -25.63 -7.12 -12.12
C MET A 599 -26.24 -5.74 -12.37
N LEU A 600 -26.87 -5.52 -13.53
CA LEU A 600 -27.63 -4.29 -13.78
C LEU A 600 -28.83 -4.19 -12.83
N GLU A 601 -29.58 -5.28 -12.61
CA GLU A 601 -30.67 -5.29 -11.63
C GLU A 601 -30.16 -5.01 -10.21
N ILE A 602 -29.05 -5.64 -9.80
CA ILE A 602 -28.41 -5.37 -8.51
C ILE A 602 -27.96 -3.90 -8.42
N MET A 603 -27.44 -3.32 -9.52
CA MET A 603 -27.05 -1.91 -9.59
C MET A 603 -28.26 -1.00 -9.36
N ILE A 604 -29.37 -1.27 -10.03
CA ILE A 604 -30.62 -0.51 -9.89
C ILE A 604 -31.11 -0.59 -8.43
N GLN A 605 -31.15 -1.78 -7.82
CA GLN A 605 -31.54 -1.95 -6.43
C GLN A 605 -30.64 -1.16 -5.45
N ILE A 606 -29.32 -1.17 -5.66
CA ILE A 606 -28.37 -0.42 -4.84
C ILE A 606 -28.59 1.09 -5.02
N VAL A 607 -28.75 1.55 -6.26
CA VAL A 607 -28.97 2.96 -6.60
C VAL A 607 -30.27 3.47 -5.97
N ASP A 608 -31.38 2.74 -6.13
CA ASP A 608 -32.69 3.09 -5.58
C ASP A 608 -32.67 3.12 -4.04
N LYS A 609 -32.02 2.13 -3.40
CA LYS A 609 -31.88 2.08 -1.93
C LYS A 609 -31.10 3.27 -1.37
N ASN A 610 -30.17 3.84 -2.15
CA ASN A 610 -29.39 5.00 -1.77
C ASN A 610 -30.02 6.33 -2.24
N GLY A 611 -31.22 6.32 -2.80
CA GLY A 611 -31.97 7.51 -3.20
C GLY A 611 -31.48 8.18 -4.49
N PHE A 612 -30.76 7.44 -5.34
CA PHE A 612 -30.33 7.87 -6.68
C PHE A 612 -31.20 7.20 -7.74
N ARG A 613 -31.10 7.67 -8.99
CA ARG A 613 -31.67 7.02 -10.18
C ARG A 613 -30.65 7.02 -11.33
N ILE A 614 -30.67 5.97 -12.13
CA ILE A 614 -29.81 5.85 -13.31
C ILE A 614 -30.60 6.28 -14.54
N ASP A 615 -29.97 7.05 -15.41
CA ASP A 615 -30.51 7.35 -16.74
C ASP A 615 -30.67 6.07 -17.59
N SER A 616 -31.83 5.89 -18.22
CA SER A 616 -32.11 4.70 -19.04
C SER A 616 -31.12 4.52 -20.19
N ASP A 617 -30.56 5.62 -20.71
CA ASP A 617 -29.57 5.60 -21.79
C ASP A 617 -28.23 4.98 -21.34
N ALA A 618 -28.00 4.84 -20.03
CA ALA A 618 -26.79 4.22 -19.49
C ALA A 618 -26.89 2.69 -19.36
N TYR A 619 -28.08 2.09 -19.48
CA TYR A 619 -28.29 0.65 -19.22
C TYR A 619 -27.50 -0.25 -20.16
N GLU A 620 -27.56 0.01 -21.47
CA GLU A 620 -26.86 -0.80 -22.48
C GLU A 620 -25.34 -0.72 -22.27
N GLY A 621 -24.80 0.48 -22.04
CA GLY A 621 -23.39 0.66 -21.75
C GLY A 621 -22.95 0.07 -20.40
N LEU A 622 -23.84 -0.03 -19.41
CA LEU A 622 -23.57 -0.69 -18.14
C LEU A 622 -23.49 -2.21 -18.32
N ILE A 623 -24.39 -2.81 -19.11
CA ILE A 623 -24.34 -4.23 -19.48
C ILE A 623 -23.01 -4.53 -20.19
N GLU A 624 -22.64 -3.73 -21.19
CA GLU A 624 -21.34 -3.88 -21.87
C GLU A 624 -20.15 -3.72 -20.91
N LEU A 625 -20.22 -2.76 -20.00
CA LEU A 625 -19.17 -2.52 -19.01
C LEU A 625 -19.03 -3.71 -18.05
N PHE A 626 -20.15 -4.30 -17.63
CA PHE A 626 -20.17 -5.50 -16.80
C PHE A 626 -19.59 -6.71 -17.55
N ASP A 627 -19.98 -6.94 -18.80
CA ASP A 627 -19.44 -8.01 -19.66
C ASP A 627 -17.93 -7.85 -19.94
N GLN A 628 -17.45 -6.62 -20.07
CA GLN A 628 -16.04 -6.31 -20.22
C GLN A 628 -15.26 -6.56 -18.91
N ARG A 629 -15.85 -6.22 -17.76
CA ARG A 629 -15.18 -6.33 -16.45
C ARG A 629 -15.25 -7.73 -15.86
N GLN A 630 -16.25 -8.55 -16.22
CA GLN A 630 -16.31 -9.96 -15.88
C GLN A 630 -15.40 -10.80 -16.79
N ILE A 631 -14.44 -11.48 -16.18
CA ILE A 631 -13.54 -12.40 -16.86
C ILE A 631 -13.84 -13.81 -16.34
N PRO A 632 -14.34 -14.72 -17.19
CA PRO A 632 -14.52 -16.12 -16.82
C PRO A 632 -13.20 -16.74 -16.34
N GLY A 633 -13.21 -17.39 -15.16
CA GLY A 633 -12.08 -18.15 -14.62
C GLY A 633 -11.08 -17.36 -13.77
N ARG A 634 -11.40 -16.13 -13.35
CA ARG A 634 -10.57 -15.35 -12.43
C ARG A 634 -11.27 -15.24 -11.08
N ASN A 635 -10.61 -15.65 -9.99
CA ASN A 635 -11.19 -15.67 -8.64
C ASN A 635 -11.50 -14.25 -8.06
N ASP A 636 -11.13 -13.19 -8.79
CA ASP A 636 -11.36 -11.78 -8.45
C ASP A 636 -12.45 -11.11 -9.32
N SER A 637 -13.23 -11.89 -10.08
CA SER A 637 -14.40 -11.40 -10.83
C SER A 637 -15.41 -10.81 -9.86
N GLY A 638 -15.33 -9.50 -9.66
CA GLY A 638 -16.22 -8.78 -8.77
C GLY A 638 -17.66 -8.95 -9.28
N ASN A 639 -18.45 -9.69 -8.52
CA ASN A 639 -19.89 -9.83 -8.68
C ASN A 639 -20.57 -8.61 -8.03
N GLY A 640 -21.42 -8.79 -7.01
CA GLY A 640 -22.04 -7.66 -6.30
C GLY A 640 -21.04 -6.66 -5.70
N ARG A 641 -19.79 -7.08 -5.46
CA ARG A 641 -18.70 -6.17 -5.03
C ARG A 641 -18.28 -5.20 -6.14
N LEU A 642 -18.24 -5.63 -7.40
CA LEU A 642 -17.97 -4.74 -8.54
C LEU A 642 -19.09 -3.73 -8.71
N VAL A 643 -20.34 -4.18 -8.63
CA VAL A 643 -21.51 -3.31 -8.74
C VAL A 643 -21.48 -2.21 -7.68
N ARG A 644 -21.21 -2.57 -6.42
CA ARG A 644 -21.07 -1.60 -5.32
C ARG A 644 -19.94 -0.59 -5.57
N ASN A 645 -18.75 -1.08 -5.94
CA ASN A 645 -17.61 -0.21 -6.21
C ASN A 645 -17.89 0.75 -7.38
N LEU A 646 -18.55 0.27 -8.43
CA LEU A 646 -18.89 1.08 -9.60
C LEU A 646 -19.93 2.15 -9.25
N PHE A 647 -20.92 1.84 -8.41
CA PHE A 647 -21.87 2.82 -7.88
C PHE A 647 -21.16 3.93 -7.08
N GLU A 648 -20.29 3.56 -6.13
CA GLU A 648 -19.53 4.51 -5.33
C GLU A 648 -18.64 5.42 -6.21
N GLU A 649 -18.03 4.86 -7.25
CA GLU A 649 -17.26 5.61 -8.23
C GLU A 649 -18.14 6.59 -9.02
N ALA A 650 -19.33 6.15 -9.44
CA ALA A 650 -20.28 6.97 -10.19
C ALA A 650 -20.79 8.16 -9.36
N VAL A 651 -21.13 7.94 -8.09
CA VAL A 651 -21.51 9.01 -7.15
C VAL A 651 -20.39 10.03 -6.98
N ARG A 652 -19.13 9.58 -6.88
CA ARG A 652 -17.97 10.49 -6.80
C ARG A 652 -17.80 11.33 -8.06
N LYS A 653 -17.97 10.74 -9.25
CA LYS A 653 -17.88 11.44 -10.54
C LYS A 653 -19.03 12.42 -10.76
N GLN A 654 -20.25 12.03 -10.38
CA GLN A 654 -21.42 12.90 -10.38
C GLN A 654 -21.18 14.13 -9.49
N ALA A 655 -20.64 13.95 -8.28
CA ALA A 655 -20.31 15.08 -7.39
C ALA A 655 -19.27 16.05 -8.00
N ALA A 656 -18.31 15.53 -8.76
CA ALA A 656 -17.33 16.35 -9.48
C ALA A 656 -17.98 17.11 -10.66
N ARG A 657 -18.86 16.43 -11.43
CA ARG A 657 -19.65 17.03 -12.52
C ARG A 657 -20.54 18.16 -12.01
N LEU A 658 -21.27 17.93 -10.92
CA LEU A 658 -22.17 18.92 -10.31
C LEU A 658 -21.42 20.14 -9.76
N ARG A 659 -20.19 19.95 -9.23
CA ARG A 659 -19.33 21.06 -8.78
C ARG A 659 -18.86 21.96 -9.93
N GLY A 660 -18.71 21.42 -11.14
CA GLY A 660 -18.27 22.15 -12.32
C GLY A 660 -19.33 23.07 -12.94
N LEU A 661 -20.61 22.88 -12.59
CA LEU A 661 -21.73 23.70 -13.03
C LEU A 661 -21.85 24.96 -12.14
N MET A 662 -21.85 26.16 -12.74
CA MET A 662 -21.98 27.43 -12.00
C MET A 662 -23.32 27.53 -11.25
N SER A 663 -23.37 28.31 -10.16
CA SER A 663 -24.47 28.33 -9.18
C SER A 663 -25.88 28.52 -9.75
N ASP A 664 -26.00 29.13 -10.92
CA ASP A 664 -27.28 29.48 -11.54
C ASP A 664 -27.90 28.31 -12.35
N ALA A 665 -27.12 27.26 -12.68
CA ALA A 665 -27.59 26.07 -13.40
C ALA A 665 -28.05 24.91 -12.49
N ILE A 666 -27.74 24.98 -11.19
CA ILE A 666 -28.06 23.92 -10.21
C ILE A 666 -29.57 23.86 -9.93
N ALA A 667 -30.31 24.96 -10.13
CA ALA A 667 -31.74 25.03 -9.85
C ALA A 667 -32.61 24.10 -10.72
N ASP A 668 -32.10 23.70 -11.89
CA ASP A 668 -32.80 22.83 -12.86
C ASP A 668 -32.10 21.47 -13.06
N THR A 669 -31.03 21.21 -12.28
CA THR A 669 -30.24 19.97 -12.40
C THR A 669 -30.70 18.96 -11.36
N ASP A 670 -31.14 17.79 -11.82
CA ASP A 670 -31.51 16.69 -10.93
C ASP A 670 -30.27 16.10 -10.24
N LEU A 671 -30.15 16.38 -8.94
CA LEU A 671 -29.04 15.95 -8.09
C LEU A 671 -29.05 14.44 -7.82
N GLN A 672 -30.16 13.74 -8.13
CA GLN A 672 -30.31 12.30 -7.91
C GLN A 672 -30.02 11.46 -9.16
N LEU A 673 -29.84 12.10 -10.34
CA LEU A 673 -29.62 11.40 -11.62
C LEU A 673 -28.14 11.10 -11.88
N LEU A 674 -27.83 9.81 -12.06
CA LEU A 674 -26.56 9.30 -12.56
C LEU A 674 -26.66 9.04 -14.07
N ILE A 675 -25.79 9.67 -14.85
CA ILE A 675 -25.74 9.52 -16.32
C ILE A 675 -24.61 8.60 -16.75
N GLY A 676 -24.61 8.14 -18.01
CA GLY A 676 -23.56 7.25 -18.55
C GLY A 676 -22.13 7.74 -18.28
N ALA A 677 -21.88 9.05 -18.42
CA ALA A 677 -20.56 9.65 -18.15
C ALA A 677 -20.10 9.46 -16.68
N ASP A 678 -21.02 9.44 -15.72
CA ASP A 678 -20.70 9.20 -14.30
C ASP A 678 -20.16 7.77 -14.12
N PHE A 679 -20.61 6.81 -14.92
CA PHE A 679 -20.09 5.43 -14.95
C PHE A 679 -18.85 5.25 -15.85
N GLY A 680 -18.43 6.30 -16.56
CA GLY A 680 -17.37 6.23 -17.58
C GLY A 680 -17.83 5.57 -18.89
N ILE A 681 -19.13 5.66 -19.20
CA ILE A 681 -19.79 5.19 -20.42
C ILE A 681 -20.03 6.42 -21.32
N GLY A 682 -19.42 6.44 -22.51
CA GLY A 682 -19.47 7.56 -23.45
C GLY A 682 -18.08 8.13 -23.80
N GLU A 683 -17.91 8.49 -25.08
CA GLU A 683 -16.68 8.92 -25.79
C GLU A 683 -15.34 8.59 -25.09
N LYS A 684 -14.89 7.34 -25.24
CA LYS A 684 -13.44 7.11 -25.29
C LYS A 684 -12.94 7.80 -26.56
N GLU A 685 -11.96 8.70 -26.43
CA GLU A 685 -11.18 9.13 -27.61
C GLU A 685 -10.80 7.87 -28.39
N ALA A 686 -11.11 7.84 -29.69
CA ALA A 686 -10.75 6.71 -30.54
C ALA A 686 -9.24 6.50 -30.39
N PHE A 687 -8.84 5.32 -29.91
CA PHE A 687 -7.43 4.97 -29.78
C PHE A 687 -6.76 5.22 -31.13
N ASN A 688 -5.88 6.20 -31.16
CA ASN A 688 -5.17 6.59 -32.36
C ASN A 688 -3.73 6.13 -32.22
N ILE A 689 -3.40 5.05 -32.94
CA ILE A 689 -2.08 4.46 -32.88
C ILE A 689 -0.99 5.42 -33.34
N GLU A 690 -1.28 6.34 -34.28
CA GLU A 690 -0.28 7.27 -34.80
C GLU A 690 0.12 8.30 -33.73
N ASN A 691 -0.82 8.73 -32.89
CA ASN A 691 -0.51 9.61 -31.77
C ASN A 691 0.37 8.91 -30.73
N GLN A 692 0.10 7.63 -30.44
CA GLN A 692 0.88 6.83 -29.49
C GLN A 692 2.29 6.52 -30.03
N LEU A 693 2.39 6.14 -31.31
CA LEU A 693 3.66 5.83 -31.96
C LEU A 693 4.53 7.08 -32.21
N ALA A 694 3.93 8.27 -32.39
CA ALA A 694 4.66 9.52 -32.56
C ALA A 694 5.50 9.89 -31.32
N GLY A 695 5.06 9.47 -30.12
CA GLY A 695 5.81 9.67 -28.87
C GLY A 695 7.00 8.72 -28.69
N ILE A 696 7.12 7.67 -29.51
CA ILE A 696 8.21 6.70 -29.46
C ILE A 696 9.31 7.12 -30.42
N VAL A 697 10.52 7.29 -29.92
CA VAL A 697 11.69 7.64 -30.75
C VAL A 697 12.18 6.40 -31.51
N GLY A 698 12.54 6.56 -32.78
CA GLY A 698 13.18 5.50 -33.57
C GLY A 698 12.31 4.27 -33.82
N LEU A 699 12.94 3.09 -33.85
CA LEU A 699 12.28 1.77 -34.01
C LEU A 699 11.34 1.65 -35.23
N GLU A 700 11.67 2.28 -36.36
CA GLU A 700 10.77 2.34 -37.52
C GLU A 700 10.31 0.96 -38.03
N LYS A 701 11.18 -0.06 -37.97
CA LYS A 701 10.80 -1.45 -38.30
C LYS A 701 9.72 -2.01 -37.37
N VAL A 702 9.82 -1.74 -36.06
CA VAL A 702 8.85 -2.18 -35.05
C VAL A 702 7.55 -1.40 -35.18
N LYS A 703 7.62 -0.08 -35.38
CA LYS A 703 6.44 0.76 -35.63
C LYS A 703 5.67 0.30 -36.88
N LEU A 704 6.38 -0.01 -37.96
CA LEU A 704 5.78 -0.55 -39.18
C LEU A 704 5.09 -1.89 -38.94
N PHE A 705 5.70 -2.78 -38.13
CA PHE A 705 5.07 -4.03 -37.74
C PHE A 705 3.75 -3.78 -37.01
N VAL A 706 3.74 -2.91 -35.99
CA VAL A 706 2.54 -2.62 -35.22
C VAL A 706 1.45 -1.98 -36.08
N ARG A 707 1.79 -1.04 -36.97
CA ARG A 707 0.86 -0.48 -37.97
C ARG A 707 0.28 -1.54 -38.90
N THR A 708 1.09 -2.52 -39.30
CA THR A 708 0.65 -3.61 -40.17
C THR A 708 -0.31 -4.54 -39.42
N LEU A 709 0.02 -4.87 -38.17
CA LEU A 709 -0.82 -5.66 -37.29
C LEU A 709 -2.17 -4.98 -37.03
N GLU A 710 -2.18 -3.68 -36.71
CA GLU A 710 -3.41 -2.90 -36.54
C GLU A 710 -4.29 -2.97 -37.78
N LYS A 711 -3.72 -2.68 -38.96
CA LYS A 711 -4.47 -2.73 -40.23
C LYS A 711 -5.05 -4.12 -40.50
N GLN A 712 -4.29 -5.16 -40.22
CA GLN A 712 -4.77 -6.54 -40.33
C GLN A 712 -5.97 -6.78 -39.40
N LEU A 713 -5.86 -6.42 -38.13
CA LEU A 713 -6.91 -6.59 -37.14
C LEU A 713 -8.17 -5.76 -37.45
N ILE A 714 -8.03 -4.55 -38.00
CA ILE A 714 -9.17 -3.73 -38.46
C ILE A 714 -9.93 -4.45 -39.56
N VAL A 715 -9.22 -5.02 -40.54
CA VAL A 715 -9.83 -5.75 -41.65
C VAL A 715 -10.52 -7.03 -41.15
N ASP A 716 -9.91 -7.75 -40.22
CA ASP A 716 -10.48 -8.97 -39.64
C ASP A 716 -11.73 -8.67 -38.80
N ARG A 717 -11.74 -7.57 -38.05
CA ARG A 717 -12.93 -7.08 -37.34
C ARG A 717 -14.06 -6.74 -38.30
N ARG A 718 -13.78 -5.99 -39.38
CA ARG A 718 -14.79 -5.66 -40.41
C ARG A 718 -15.36 -6.91 -41.08
N ARG A 719 -14.55 -7.96 -41.29
CA ARG A 719 -15.03 -9.24 -41.82
C ARG A 719 -16.00 -9.92 -40.86
N LYS A 720 -15.68 -9.94 -39.56
CA LYS A 720 -16.57 -10.48 -38.50
C LYS A 720 -17.88 -9.71 -38.40
N GLU A 721 -17.83 -8.37 -38.38
CA GLU A 721 -19.03 -7.51 -38.34
C GLU A 721 -19.91 -7.68 -39.58
N ALA A 722 -19.32 -7.95 -40.74
CA ALA A 722 -20.05 -8.26 -41.98
C ALA A 722 -20.59 -9.70 -42.05
N GLY A 723 -20.42 -10.52 -41.00
CA GLY A 723 -20.86 -11.91 -40.96
C GLY A 723 -20.07 -12.86 -41.85
N ILE A 724 -18.91 -12.42 -42.38
CA ILE A 724 -18.04 -13.24 -43.23
C ILE A 724 -17.21 -14.13 -42.31
N HIS A 725 -17.56 -15.41 -42.24
CA HIS A 725 -16.75 -16.41 -41.55
C HIS A 725 -15.45 -16.65 -42.30
N VAL A 726 -14.37 -16.03 -41.83
CA VAL A 726 -13.01 -16.37 -42.23
C VAL A 726 -12.36 -17.08 -41.05
N ASP A 727 -11.94 -18.33 -41.24
CA ASP A 727 -11.25 -19.14 -40.23
C ASP A 727 -9.83 -18.57 -40.01
N THR A 728 -9.77 -17.43 -39.35
CA THR A 728 -8.57 -16.64 -39.04
C THR A 728 -8.17 -16.91 -37.60
N GLY A 729 -8.10 -18.19 -37.21
CA GLY A 729 -7.59 -18.63 -35.90
C GLY A 729 -6.08 -18.36 -35.72
N GLN A 730 -5.63 -17.16 -36.08
CA GLN A 730 -4.26 -16.70 -35.92
C GLN A 730 -4.07 -16.27 -34.46
N THR A 731 -3.11 -16.91 -33.81
CA THR A 731 -2.69 -16.52 -32.47
C THR A 731 -1.93 -15.20 -32.52
N LEU A 732 -2.31 -14.26 -31.66
CA LEU A 732 -1.66 -12.94 -31.56
C LEU A 732 -0.42 -12.96 -30.66
N ASN A 733 0.05 -14.14 -30.26
CA ASN A 733 1.22 -14.28 -29.40
C ASN A 733 2.49 -13.91 -30.15
N MET A 734 3.40 -13.22 -29.47
CA MET A 734 4.57 -12.58 -30.09
C MET A 734 5.87 -12.95 -29.39
N ILE A 735 6.97 -12.88 -30.13
CA ILE A 735 8.34 -12.93 -29.60
C ILE A 735 9.03 -11.59 -29.88
N PHE A 736 9.49 -10.93 -28.83
CA PHE A 736 10.26 -9.68 -28.88
C PHE A 736 11.73 -9.98 -28.61
N SER A 737 12.56 -10.02 -29.64
CA SER A 737 14.00 -10.21 -29.54
C SER A 737 14.75 -8.88 -29.58
N GLY A 738 15.85 -8.75 -28.83
CA GLY A 738 16.77 -7.60 -28.94
C GLY A 738 17.50 -7.34 -27.63
N ASN A 739 18.48 -6.42 -27.64
CA ASN A 739 19.26 -6.10 -26.44
C ASN A 739 18.43 -5.40 -25.35
N PRO A 740 18.90 -5.31 -24.09
CA PRO A 740 18.16 -4.71 -22.99
C PRO A 740 18.04 -3.20 -23.19
N GLY A 741 16.88 -2.65 -22.81
CA GLY A 741 16.62 -1.22 -22.94
C GLY A 741 16.27 -0.74 -24.36
N THR A 742 16.03 -1.62 -25.32
CA THR A 742 15.54 -1.27 -26.69
C THR A 742 14.06 -0.91 -26.74
N GLY A 743 13.32 -0.95 -25.63
CA GLY A 743 11.90 -0.54 -25.57
C GLY A 743 10.89 -1.68 -25.73
N LYS A 744 11.30 -2.95 -25.58
CA LYS A 744 10.41 -4.13 -25.63
C LYS A 744 9.18 -4.00 -24.74
N THR A 745 9.38 -3.73 -23.45
CA THR A 745 8.28 -3.58 -22.47
C THR A 745 7.38 -2.38 -22.81
N THR A 746 7.95 -1.27 -23.28
CA THR A 746 7.18 -0.08 -23.71
C THR A 746 6.27 -0.42 -24.89
N MET A 747 6.79 -1.12 -25.90
CA MET A 747 6.00 -1.53 -27.06
C MET A 747 4.93 -2.57 -26.69
N ALA A 748 5.23 -3.47 -25.75
CA ALA A 748 4.26 -4.45 -25.26
C ALA A 748 3.04 -3.79 -24.60
N ARG A 749 3.24 -2.69 -23.87
CA ARG A 749 2.12 -1.89 -23.31
C ARG A 749 1.27 -1.26 -24.42
N LEU A 750 1.90 -0.66 -25.43
CA LEU A 750 1.19 -0.07 -26.56
C LEU A 750 0.37 -1.12 -27.33
N VAL A 751 0.94 -2.30 -27.56
CA VAL A 751 0.21 -3.42 -28.18
C VAL A 751 -0.97 -3.86 -27.32
N ALA A 752 -0.81 -3.94 -25.99
CA ALA A 752 -1.90 -4.30 -25.07
C ALA A 752 -3.06 -3.29 -25.14
N GLU A 753 -2.74 -1.99 -25.15
CA GLU A 753 -3.72 -0.91 -25.28
C GLU A 753 -4.43 -0.93 -26.65
N MET A 754 -3.67 -1.14 -27.74
CA MET A 754 -4.21 -1.28 -29.08
C MET A 754 -5.22 -2.44 -29.14
N LEU A 755 -4.82 -3.64 -28.72
CA LEU A 755 -5.69 -4.82 -28.75
C LEU A 755 -6.96 -4.64 -27.91
N ARG A 756 -6.87 -3.94 -26.77
CA ARG A 756 -8.03 -3.58 -25.96
C ARG A 756 -8.96 -2.62 -26.69
N SER A 757 -8.43 -1.55 -27.28
CA SER A 757 -9.25 -0.58 -28.01
C SER A 757 -10.00 -1.21 -29.18
N MET A 758 -9.42 -2.25 -29.78
CA MET A 758 -9.99 -2.98 -30.90
C MET A 758 -10.95 -4.11 -30.48
N GLY A 759 -11.11 -4.37 -29.18
CA GLY A 759 -12.02 -5.39 -28.64
C GLY A 759 -11.47 -6.82 -28.67
N TYR A 760 -10.16 -7.01 -28.91
CA TYR A 760 -9.50 -8.33 -28.85
C TYR A 760 -9.04 -8.70 -27.43
N LEU A 761 -8.88 -7.72 -26.54
CA LEU A 761 -8.58 -7.93 -25.12
C LEU A 761 -9.60 -7.16 -24.26
N LYS A 762 -10.11 -7.78 -23.20
CA LYS A 762 -11.11 -7.14 -22.32
C LYS A 762 -10.54 -5.96 -21.51
N LYS A 763 -9.35 -6.13 -20.90
CA LYS A 763 -8.71 -5.17 -19.97
C LYS A 763 -7.51 -4.46 -20.59
N GLY A 764 -6.71 -5.13 -21.41
CA GLY A 764 -5.50 -4.56 -22.03
C GLY A 764 -4.37 -4.25 -21.06
N HIS A 765 -4.38 -4.80 -19.85
CA HIS A 765 -3.29 -4.63 -18.90
C HIS A 765 -2.10 -5.52 -19.27
N LEU A 766 -0.89 -5.09 -18.92
CA LEU A 766 0.35 -5.84 -19.11
C LEU A 766 0.77 -6.46 -17.78
N VAL A 767 0.95 -7.78 -17.74
CA VAL A 767 1.56 -8.50 -16.60
C VAL A 767 2.98 -8.90 -16.99
N GLU A 768 3.98 -8.33 -16.34
CA GLU A 768 5.40 -8.60 -16.58
C GLU A 768 5.92 -9.61 -15.56
N VAL A 769 6.53 -10.69 -16.05
CA VAL A 769 7.05 -11.81 -15.23
C VAL A 769 8.39 -12.31 -15.73
N GLY A 770 9.18 -12.91 -14.84
CA GLY A 770 10.42 -13.60 -15.15
C GLY A 770 10.41 -15.08 -14.75
N ARG A 771 11.56 -15.75 -14.82
CA ARG A 771 11.71 -17.16 -14.44
C ARG A 771 11.29 -17.45 -13.00
N SER A 772 11.66 -16.58 -12.06
CA SER A 772 11.34 -16.72 -10.64
C SER A 772 9.84 -16.74 -10.36
N ASP A 773 9.03 -16.15 -11.23
CA ASP A 773 7.58 -16.05 -11.06
C ASP A 773 6.86 -17.28 -11.62
N LEU A 774 7.44 -17.91 -12.64
CA LEU A 774 6.84 -19.06 -13.32
C LEU A 774 7.30 -20.41 -12.74
N VAL A 775 8.56 -20.50 -12.30
CA VAL A 775 9.18 -21.75 -11.84
C VAL A 775 9.17 -21.83 -10.32
N ALA A 776 8.78 -22.98 -9.76
CA ALA A 776 8.83 -23.26 -8.32
C ALA A 776 10.13 -24.01 -7.96
N GLU A 777 10.52 -23.94 -6.67
CA GLU A 777 11.71 -24.64 -6.16
C GLU A 777 11.49 -26.15 -5.98
N TYR A 778 10.22 -26.61 -5.94
CA TYR A 778 9.83 -27.99 -5.69
C TYR A 778 9.01 -28.59 -6.85
N ALA A 779 9.22 -29.88 -7.12
CA ALA A 779 8.53 -30.63 -8.18
C ALA A 779 7.00 -30.65 -8.01
N GLY A 780 6.25 -30.42 -9.09
CA GLY A 780 4.78 -30.45 -9.10
C GLY A 780 4.09 -29.15 -8.67
N GLN A 781 4.83 -28.14 -8.22
CA GLN A 781 4.28 -26.81 -7.90
C GLN A 781 4.39 -25.80 -9.05
N THR A 782 5.27 -26.05 -10.01
CA THR A 782 5.53 -25.16 -11.15
C THR A 782 4.32 -24.97 -12.05
N ALA A 783 3.54 -26.03 -12.31
CA ALA A 783 2.32 -25.94 -13.11
C ALA A 783 1.27 -25.01 -12.47
N ASN A 784 1.06 -25.13 -11.15
CA ASN A 784 0.14 -24.25 -10.41
C ASN A 784 0.64 -22.81 -10.37
N LYS A 785 1.94 -22.60 -10.16
CA LYS A 785 2.54 -21.26 -10.15
C LYS A 785 2.39 -20.57 -11.52
N THR A 786 2.66 -21.31 -12.60
CA THR A 786 2.45 -20.85 -13.98
C THR A 786 0.97 -20.54 -14.24
N LYS A 787 0.05 -21.39 -13.76
CA LYS A 787 -1.41 -21.16 -13.86
C LYS A 787 -1.84 -19.85 -13.19
N LEU A 788 -1.42 -19.59 -11.95
CA LEU A 788 -1.75 -18.36 -11.22
C LEU A 788 -1.24 -17.11 -11.95
N VAL A 789 -0.02 -17.16 -12.49
CA VAL A 789 0.53 -16.07 -13.31
C VAL A 789 -0.30 -15.83 -14.56
N VAL A 790 -0.69 -16.88 -15.29
CA VAL A 790 -1.55 -16.75 -16.48
C VAL A 790 -2.93 -16.21 -16.12
N GLU A 791 -3.55 -16.70 -15.04
CA GLU A 791 -4.84 -16.20 -14.53
C GLU A 791 -4.79 -14.69 -14.23
N SER A 792 -3.67 -14.22 -13.67
CA SER A 792 -3.43 -12.80 -13.42
C SER A 792 -3.34 -11.95 -14.71
N ALA A 793 -3.00 -12.57 -15.85
CA ALA A 793 -2.88 -11.92 -17.15
C ALA A 793 -4.14 -12.03 -18.02
N LEU A 794 -5.15 -12.84 -17.64
CA LEU A 794 -6.41 -12.96 -18.39
C LEU A 794 -7.09 -11.61 -18.58
N GLY A 795 -7.53 -11.32 -19.80
CA GLY A 795 -8.03 -10.02 -20.23
C GLY A 795 -6.97 -9.09 -20.79
N GLY A 796 -5.70 -9.46 -20.74
CA GLY A 796 -4.57 -8.60 -21.06
C GLY A 796 -3.43 -9.35 -21.76
N VAL A 797 -2.22 -8.82 -21.60
CA VAL A 797 -1.00 -9.35 -22.18
C VAL A 797 -0.10 -9.89 -21.07
N LEU A 798 0.30 -11.17 -21.18
CA LEU A 798 1.35 -11.76 -20.35
C LEU A 798 2.71 -11.55 -21.04
N PHE A 799 3.57 -10.74 -20.43
CA PHE A 799 4.91 -10.44 -20.90
C PHE A 799 5.93 -11.20 -20.07
N ILE A 800 6.65 -12.14 -20.68
CA ILE A 800 7.68 -12.94 -20.02
C ILE A 800 9.04 -12.39 -20.43
N ASP A 801 9.70 -11.66 -19.54
CA ASP A 801 11.06 -11.16 -19.78
C ASP A 801 12.10 -12.25 -19.55
N GLU A 802 13.19 -12.17 -20.31
CA GLU A 802 14.26 -13.17 -20.36
C GLU A 802 13.73 -14.62 -20.47
N ALA A 803 12.72 -14.85 -21.32
CA ALA A 803 12.00 -16.12 -21.44
C ALA A 803 12.90 -17.33 -21.74
N TYR A 804 14.02 -17.11 -22.45
CA TYR A 804 15.04 -18.15 -22.73
C TYR A 804 15.62 -18.79 -21.45
N SER A 805 15.59 -18.08 -20.33
CA SER A 805 16.01 -18.60 -19.03
C SER A 805 15.15 -19.79 -18.61
N LEU A 806 13.90 -19.93 -19.05
CA LEU A 806 13.06 -21.09 -18.74
C LEU A 806 13.59 -22.41 -19.34
N ALA A 807 14.42 -22.35 -20.38
CA ALA A 807 15.01 -23.54 -20.98
C ALA A 807 16.39 -23.93 -20.40
N GLN A 808 16.98 -23.13 -19.51
CA GLN A 808 18.28 -23.45 -18.93
C GLN A 808 18.13 -24.43 -17.75
N ASP A 809 18.69 -25.63 -17.88
CA ASP A 809 18.77 -26.63 -16.81
C ASP A 809 19.78 -26.17 -15.74
N GLY A 810 19.31 -26.00 -14.49
CA GLY A 810 20.17 -25.68 -13.36
C GLY A 810 20.98 -26.89 -12.89
N ALA A 811 22.19 -26.67 -12.41
CA ALA A 811 23.14 -27.72 -11.99
C ALA A 811 22.67 -28.62 -10.80
N GLN A 812 21.47 -28.41 -10.25
CA GLN A 812 20.92 -29.22 -9.15
C GLN A 812 19.43 -29.63 -9.29
N GLY A 813 18.76 -29.48 -10.44
CA GLY A 813 17.36 -29.91 -10.53
C GLY A 813 16.76 -29.78 -11.93
N GLY A 814 16.42 -30.91 -12.52
CA GLY A 814 15.87 -31.01 -13.87
C GLY A 814 14.39 -30.63 -14.00
N GLY A 815 13.92 -30.52 -15.24
CA GLY A 815 12.51 -30.63 -15.64
C GLY A 815 11.57 -29.45 -15.31
N PHE A 816 11.87 -28.62 -14.31
CA PHE A 816 10.93 -27.59 -13.84
C PHE A 816 10.67 -26.48 -14.86
N GLY A 817 11.71 -26.01 -15.56
CA GLY A 817 11.54 -25.02 -16.62
C GLY A 817 10.71 -25.54 -17.81
N LYS A 818 10.89 -26.82 -18.15
CA LYS A 818 10.10 -27.50 -19.17
C LYS A 818 8.64 -27.66 -18.76
N GLU A 819 8.37 -28.01 -17.50
CA GLU A 819 7.02 -28.10 -16.92
C GLU A 819 6.28 -26.74 -16.99
N ALA A 820 6.99 -25.63 -16.73
CA ALA A 820 6.43 -24.28 -16.89
C ALA A 820 6.07 -23.99 -18.35
N ILE A 821 6.94 -24.33 -19.30
CA ILE A 821 6.69 -24.13 -20.75
C ILE A 821 5.49 -24.96 -21.21
N ASP A 822 5.43 -26.25 -20.84
CA ASP A 822 4.34 -27.13 -21.25
C ASP A 822 2.99 -26.68 -20.65
N SER A 823 3.01 -26.22 -19.40
CA SER A 823 1.83 -25.62 -18.74
C SER A 823 1.40 -24.33 -19.42
N LEU A 824 2.34 -23.44 -19.74
CA LEU A 824 2.09 -22.18 -20.44
C LEU A 824 1.48 -22.43 -21.83
N VAL A 825 2.04 -23.34 -22.63
CA VAL A 825 1.50 -23.69 -23.96
C VAL A 825 0.08 -24.23 -23.86
N ARG A 826 -0.22 -25.07 -22.86
CA ARG A 826 -1.58 -25.56 -22.61
C ARG A 826 -2.54 -24.42 -22.27
N LEU A 827 -2.15 -23.52 -21.39
CA LEU A 827 -3.01 -22.42 -20.93
C LEU A 827 -3.24 -21.36 -22.02
N ILE A 828 -2.26 -21.13 -22.89
CA ILE A 828 -2.41 -20.28 -24.09
C ILE A 828 -3.52 -20.83 -24.99
N GLU A 829 -3.60 -22.16 -25.16
CA GLU A 829 -4.64 -22.78 -25.98
C GLU A 829 -6.04 -22.64 -25.35
N ILE A 830 -6.13 -22.83 -24.04
CA ILE A 830 -7.38 -22.73 -23.28
C ILE A 830 -7.92 -21.29 -23.29
N HIS A 831 -7.04 -20.29 -23.16
CA HIS A 831 -7.42 -18.89 -23.00
C HIS A 831 -7.14 -18.02 -24.24
N LYS A 832 -7.04 -18.64 -25.43
CA LYS A 832 -6.64 -17.98 -26.69
C LYS A 832 -7.47 -16.75 -27.09
N ASP A 833 -8.73 -16.68 -26.66
CA ASP A 833 -9.65 -15.60 -27.02
C ASP A 833 -9.53 -14.37 -26.09
N ASN A 834 -8.78 -14.48 -24.99
CA ASN A 834 -8.70 -13.42 -23.98
C ASN A 834 -7.32 -13.31 -23.30
N LEU A 835 -6.28 -13.90 -23.90
CA LEU A 835 -4.91 -13.84 -23.43
C LEU A 835 -3.98 -13.71 -24.64
N VAL A 836 -3.08 -12.74 -24.58
CA VAL A 836 -1.96 -12.64 -25.53
C VAL A 836 -0.66 -12.80 -24.75
N VAL A 837 0.24 -13.66 -25.21
CA VAL A 837 1.55 -13.86 -24.57
C VAL A 837 2.64 -13.25 -25.44
N ILE A 838 3.52 -12.46 -24.82
CA ILE A 838 4.72 -11.88 -25.42
C ILE A 838 5.94 -12.44 -24.70
N LEU A 839 6.80 -13.16 -25.42
CA LEU A 839 8.07 -13.65 -24.91
C LEU A 839 9.18 -12.68 -25.29
N ALA A 840 9.95 -12.18 -24.31
CA ALA A 840 11.04 -11.25 -24.55
C ALA A 840 12.40 -11.84 -24.16
N GLY A 841 13.44 -11.45 -24.89
CA GLY A 841 14.82 -11.85 -24.59
C GLY A 841 15.85 -11.39 -25.62
N TYR A 842 17.09 -11.84 -25.46
CA TYR A 842 18.16 -11.56 -26.43
C TYR A 842 17.94 -12.33 -27.74
N THR A 843 18.34 -11.74 -28.87
CA THR A 843 18.08 -12.31 -30.20
C THR A 843 18.61 -13.73 -30.37
N GLU A 844 19.87 -13.96 -30.00
CA GLU A 844 20.48 -15.30 -30.14
C GLU A 844 19.86 -16.33 -29.19
N ASP A 845 19.59 -15.95 -27.95
CA ASP A 845 19.03 -16.85 -26.93
C ASP A 845 17.57 -17.21 -27.23
N MET A 846 16.78 -16.25 -27.73
CA MET A 846 15.40 -16.51 -28.14
C MET A 846 15.32 -17.41 -29.38
N GLN A 847 16.24 -17.26 -30.35
CA GLN A 847 16.33 -18.18 -31.48
C GLN A 847 16.60 -19.62 -31.03
N ARG A 848 17.49 -19.81 -30.05
CA ARG A 848 17.73 -21.14 -29.45
C ARG A 848 16.52 -21.63 -28.66
N PHE A 849 15.89 -20.76 -27.87
CA PHE A 849 14.73 -21.10 -27.04
C PHE A 849 13.55 -21.66 -27.86
N VAL A 850 13.24 -21.02 -28.99
CA VAL A 850 12.14 -21.47 -29.87
C VAL A 850 12.43 -22.83 -30.52
N GLN A 851 13.71 -23.16 -30.76
CA GLN A 851 14.12 -24.45 -31.32
C GLN A 851 14.04 -25.61 -30.31
N VAL A 852 14.07 -25.31 -29.00
CA VAL A 852 14.05 -26.34 -27.93
C VAL A 852 12.67 -27.00 -27.79
N ASN A 853 11.57 -26.27 -28.08
CA ASN A 853 10.22 -26.83 -27.99
C ASN A 853 9.38 -26.53 -29.25
N PRO A 854 9.03 -27.56 -30.06
CA PRO A 854 8.17 -27.40 -31.24
C PRO A 854 6.80 -26.76 -30.96
N GLY A 855 6.28 -26.92 -29.74
CA GLY A 855 5.04 -26.29 -29.30
C GLY A 855 5.09 -24.76 -29.33
N LEU A 856 6.24 -24.16 -29.01
CA LEU A 856 6.39 -22.70 -29.03
C LEU A 856 6.35 -22.13 -30.44
N SER A 857 6.99 -22.80 -31.41
CA SER A 857 7.06 -22.34 -32.80
C SER A 857 5.68 -22.19 -33.45
N SER A 858 4.73 -23.06 -33.10
CA SER A 858 3.36 -23.01 -33.65
C SER A 858 2.43 -22.02 -32.94
N ARG A 859 2.69 -21.69 -31.66
CA ARG A 859 1.84 -20.79 -30.87
C ARG A 859 2.29 -19.33 -30.95
N PHE A 860 3.54 -19.07 -31.32
CA PHE A 860 4.15 -17.74 -31.43
C PHE A 860 4.60 -17.42 -32.87
N PRO A 861 3.66 -17.18 -33.81
CA PRO A 861 3.97 -16.92 -35.21
C PRO A 861 4.55 -15.51 -35.46
N LEU A 862 4.30 -14.56 -34.56
CA LEU A 862 4.73 -13.17 -34.71
C LEU A 862 6.09 -12.97 -34.03
N GLN A 863 7.13 -12.65 -34.79
CA GLN A 863 8.47 -12.40 -34.26
C GLN A 863 8.96 -11.02 -34.69
N ILE A 864 9.48 -10.25 -33.74
CA ILE A 864 9.93 -8.88 -33.95
C ILE A 864 11.31 -8.70 -33.31
N GLU A 865 12.25 -8.24 -34.12
CA GLU A 865 13.57 -7.84 -33.65
C GLU A 865 13.62 -6.34 -33.36
N PHE A 866 14.02 -5.99 -32.14
CA PHE A 866 14.22 -4.64 -31.66
C PHE A 866 15.69 -4.27 -31.86
N PRO A 867 16.01 -3.36 -32.80
CA PRO A 867 17.37 -2.89 -33.00
C PRO A 867 17.84 -2.04 -31.81
N ASP A 868 19.16 -1.94 -31.66
CA ASP A 868 19.77 -0.95 -30.76
C ASP A 868 19.43 0.47 -31.25
N TYR A 869 19.20 1.40 -30.30
CA TYR A 869 18.96 2.80 -30.63
C TYR A 869 20.24 3.46 -31.12
N THR A 870 20.16 4.35 -32.11
CA THR A 870 21.29 5.20 -32.49
C THR A 870 21.61 6.22 -31.39
N ALA A 871 22.82 6.81 -31.43
CA ALA A 871 23.21 7.88 -30.50
C ALA A 871 22.26 9.09 -30.54
N GLU A 872 21.80 9.45 -31.74
CA GLU A 872 20.79 10.50 -31.95
C GLU A 872 19.45 10.12 -31.31
N GLU A 873 18.96 8.90 -31.53
CA GLU A 873 17.73 8.42 -30.90
C GLU A 873 17.84 8.38 -29.36
N MET A 874 19.00 7.97 -28.82
CA MET A 874 19.23 7.98 -27.37
C MET A 874 19.25 9.41 -26.78
N GLN A 875 19.83 10.37 -27.51
CA GLN A 875 19.78 11.79 -27.15
C GLN A 875 18.33 12.31 -27.11
N GLN A 876 17.50 11.96 -28.09
CA GLN A 876 16.08 12.32 -28.12
C GLN A 876 15.31 11.66 -26.97
N ILE A 877 15.57 10.38 -26.68
CA ILE A 877 14.97 9.68 -25.53
C ILE A 877 15.37 10.37 -24.21
N ALA A 878 16.62 10.81 -24.07
CA ALA A 878 17.09 11.54 -22.90
C ALA A 878 16.30 12.84 -22.68
N LEU A 879 16.06 13.59 -23.77
CA LEU A 879 15.27 14.82 -23.73
C LEU A 879 13.82 14.57 -23.31
N ILE A 880 13.18 13.53 -23.86
CA ILE A 880 11.79 13.17 -23.52
C ILE A 880 11.71 12.73 -22.04
N MET A 881 12.65 11.89 -21.58
CA MET A 881 12.69 11.43 -20.19
C MET A 881 12.95 12.57 -19.20
N ALA A 882 13.83 13.51 -19.54
CA ALA A 882 14.08 14.70 -18.73
C ALA A 882 12.80 15.54 -18.59
N LYS A 883 12.14 15.83 -19.71
CA LYS A 883 10.91 16.62 -19.73
C LYS A 883 9.77 15.95 -18.97
N ALA A 884 9.60 14.64 -19.10
CA ALA A 884 8.59 13.87 -18.37
C ALA A 884 8.82 13.88 -16.85
N ARG A 885 10.08 14.04 -16.42
CA ARG A 885 10.46 14.18 -15.01
C ARG A 885 10.49 15.64 -14.53
N GLY A 886 10.09 16.60 -15.37
CA GLY A 886 10.05 18.02 -15.04
C GLY A 886 11.37 18.78 -15.24
N PHE A 887 12.38 18.17 -15.87
CA PHE A 887 13.69 18.79 -16.13
C PHE A 887 13.82 19.27 -17.58
N THR A 888 14.61 20.32 -17.79
CA THR A 888 15.05 20.80 -19.11
C THR A 888 16.55 20.65 -19.27
N LEU A 889 17.02 20.34 -20.47
CA LEU A 889 18.46 20.28 -20.76
C LEU A 889 18.93 21.65 -21.26
N ALA A 890 20.07 22.14 -20.76
CA ALA A 890 20.71 23.33 -21.28
C ALA A 890 21.05 23.17 -22.79
N SER A 891 21.06 24.27 -23.54
CA SER A 891 21.13 24.24 -25.02
C SER A 891 22.39 23.59 -25.61
N ASP A 892 23.47 23.52 -24.85
CA ASP A 892 24.77 22.95 -25.20
C ASP A 892 24.92 21.45 -24.85
N VAL A 893 24.01 20.90 -24.04
CA VAL A 893 24.04 19.50 -23.57
C VAL A 893 23.65 18.48 -24.67
N PRO A 894 22.59 18.67 -25.48
CA PRO A 894 22.15 17.68 -26.47
C PRO A 894 23.24 17.17 -27.42
N GLY A 895 24.01 18.06 -28.05
CA GLY A 895 25.04 17.65 -29.01
C GLY A 895 26.21 16.88 -28.38
N LEU A 896 26.54 17.18 -27.12
CA LEU A 896 27.57 16.46 -26.37
C LEU A 896 27.06 15.11 -25.85
N LEU A 897 25.77 15.01 -25.51
CA LEU A 897 25.15 13.73 -25.15
C LEU A 897 25.15 12.73 -26.32
N GLU A 898 24.88 13.19 -27.54
CA GLU A 898 24.97 12.34 -28.73
C GLU A 898 26.39 11.78 -28.89
N SER A 899 27.41 12.64 -28.79
CA SER A 899 28.82 12.23 -28.86
C SER A 899 29.21 11.25 -27.75
N TYR A 900 28.73 11.49 -26.53
CA TYR A 900 28.94 10.65 -25.36
C TYR A 900 28.29 9.26 -25.52
N PHE A 901 27.04 9.21 -26.01
CA PHE A 901 26.36 7.94 -26.24
C PHE A 901 27.00 7.15 -27.38
N ASN A 902 27.44 7.82 -28.45
CA ASN A 902 28.16 7.18 -29.55
C ASN A 902 29.50 6.55 -29.09
N GLU A 903 30.19 7.16 -28.12
CA GLU A 903 31.42 6.61 -27.55
C GLU A 903 31.16 5.41 -26.63
N LYS A 904 30.06 5.45 -25.84
CA LYS A 904 29.74 4.40 -24.87
C LYS A 904 28.97 3.22 -25.45
N GLN A 905 28.30 3.40 -26.58
CA GLN A 905 27.56 2.34 -27.25
C GLN A 905 28.52 1.49 -28.10
N ILE A 906 28.81 0.27 -27.64
CA ILE A 906 29.63 -0.68 -28.39
C ILE A 906 28.71 -1.71 -29.05
N PRO A 907 28.60 -1.74 -30.40
CA PRO A 907 27.77 -2.70 -31.10
C PRO A 907 28.23 -4.15 -30.80
N GLY A 908 27.30 -4.98 -30.29
CA GLY A 908 27.53 -6.41 -30.00
C GLY A 908 27.98 -6.75 -28.58
N ARG A 909 28.06 -5.78 -27.66
CA ARG A 909 28.25 -6.06 -26.22
C ARG A 909 26.87 -6.29 -25.58
N LYS A 910 26.68 -7.38 -24.82
CA LYS A 910 25.41 -7.71 -24.13
C LYS A 910 24.91 -6.56 -23.23
N ASP A 911 25.84 -5.73 -22.74
CA ASP A 911 25.61 -4.56 -21.89
C ASP A 911 25.62 -3.21 -22.63
N GLY A 912 25.50 -3.21 -23.96
CA GLY A 912 25.66 -2.05 -24.86
C GLY A 912 24.69 -0.88 -24.64
N GLY A 913 23.92 -0.88 -23.55
CA GLY A 913 23.37 0.32 -22.95
C GLY A 913 22.49 1.15 -23.88
N ASN A 914 21.30 0.64 -24.20
CA ASN A 914 20.24 1.39 -24.90
C ASN A 914 19.53 2.36 -23.92
N GLY A 915 18.20 2.34 -23.85
CA GLY A 915 17.42 3.17 -22.92
C GLY A 915 17.81 3.02 -21.44
N ARG A 916 18.44 1.90 -21.04
CA ARG A 916 19.05 1.74 -19.69
C ARG A 916 20.23 2.69 -19.48
N LEU A 917 21.10 2.89 -20.47
CA LEU A 917 22.21 3.84 -20.40
C LEU A 917 21.70 5.27 -20.34
N VAL A 918 20.70 5.60 -21.16
CA VAL A 918 20.05 6.92 -21.14
C VAL A 918 19.46 7.22 -19.76
N ARG A 919 18.69 6.27 -19.20
CA ARG A 919 18.11 6.38 -17.86
C ARG A 919 19.18 6.58 -16.79
N ASN A 920 20.21 5.74 -16.77
CA ASN A 920 21.29 5.82 -15.78
C ASN A 920 22.07 7.14 -15.89
N THR A 921 22.30 7.62 -17.11
CA THR A 921 22.99 8.89 -17.38
C THR A 921 22.16 10.07 -16.85
N LEU A 922 20.85 10.08 -17.11
CA LEU A 922 19.94 11.12 -16.62
C LEU A 922 19.78 11.08 -15.10
N GLU A 923 19.63 9.89 -14.49
CA GLU A 923 19.55 9.74 -13.03
C GLU A 923 20.83 10.19 -12.33
N GLY A 924 21.99 9.90 -12.92
CA GLY A 924 23.27 10.43 -12.47
C GLY A 924 23.33 11.95 -12.54
N ALA A 925 22.85 12.55 -13.63
CA ALA A 925 22.84 14.00 -13.80
C ALA A 925 21.93 14.72 -12.81
N ILE A 926 20.71 14.22 -12.60
CA ILE A 926 19.77 14.77 -11.61
C ILE A 926 20.39 14.73 -10.20
N ARG A 927 21.10 13.65 -9.84
CA ARG A 927 21.78 13.56 -8.54
C ARG A 927 22.87 14.63 -8.39
N LYS A 928 23.72 14.82 -9.40
CA LYS A 928 24.77 15.85 -9.36
C LYS A 928 24.21 17.27 -9.37
N GLN A 929 23.12 17.50 -10.09
CA GLN A 929 22.41 18.77 -10.05
C GLN A 929 21.90 19.06 -8.63
N ALA A 930 21.31 18.08 -7.96
CA ALA A 930 20.88 18.24 -6.57
C ALA A 930 22.04 18.58 -5.62
N GLU A 931 23.22 17.95 -5.80
CA GLU A 931 24.44 18.31 -5.07
C GLU A 931 24.85 19.76 -5.35
N ARG A 932 24.91 20.17 -6.63
CA ARG A 932 25.25 21.54 -7.05
C ARG A 932 24.27 22.59 -6.51
N LEU A 933 22.98 22.30 -6.47
CA LEU A 933 21.95 23.22 -5.96
C LEU A 933 21.99 23.32 -4.42
N ALA A 934 22.35 22.24 -3.71
CA ALA A 934 22.49 22.26 -2.26
C ALA A 934 23.59 23.21 -1.79
N ASP A 935 24.67 23.34 -2.56
CA ASP A 935 25.81 24.21 -2.26
C ASP A 935 25.59 25.69 -2.65
N HIS A 936 24.51 26.00 -3.38
CA HIS A 936 24.21 27.35 -3.89
C HIS A 936 22.74 27.77 -3.64
N PRO A 937 22.44 28.37 -2.47
CA PRO A 937 21.06 28.70 -2.06
C PRO A 937 20.40 29.89 -2.81
N ASP A 938 21.14 30.62 -3.64
CA ASP A 938 20.68 31.85 -4.32
C ASP A 938 20.41 31.68 -5.84
N ILE A 939 19.93 30.50 -6.27
CA ILE A 939 19.69 30.19 -7.68
C ILE A 939 18.28 30.64 -8.13
N ALA A 940 18.17 31.17 -9.35
CA ALA A 940 16.91 31.61 -9.94
C ALA A 940 15.97 30.42 -10.22
N ALA A 941 14.65 30.62 -10.09
CA ALA A 941 13.65 29.54 -10.13
C ALA A 941 13.61 28.75 -11.47
N ASP A 942 14.01 29.38 -12.57
CA ASP A 942 14.13 28.78 -13.90
C ASP A 942 15.36 27.86 -14.04
N GLN A 943 16.39 28.06 -13.21
CA GLN A 943 17.61 27.25 -13.22
C GLN A 943 17.55 26.01 -12.32
N LEU A 944 16.52 25.91 -11.47
CA LEU A 944 16.36 24.79 -10.52
C LEU A 944 16.04 23.46 -11.23
N ASN A 945 15.39 23.53 -12.39
CA ASN A 945 15.01 22.35 -13.18
C ASN A 945 15.88 22.17 -14.43
N GLU A 946 16.91 23.00 -14.62
CA GLU A 946 17.81 22.92 -15.76
C GLU A 946 19.03 22.04 -15.44
N LEU A 947 19.26 21.02 -16.27
CA LEU A 947 20.44 20.15 -16.24
C LEU A 947 21.49 20.67 -17.22
N ASN A 948 22.68 20.97 -16.71
CA ASN A 948 23.80 21.54 -17.47
C ASN A 948 24.93 20.53 -17.70
N LEU A 949 26.01 20.96 -18.38
CA LEU A 949 27.14 20.08 -18.70
C LEU A 949 27.87 19.50 -17.47
N GLU A 950 27.92 20.22 -16.36
CA GLU A 950 28.57 19.74 -15.13
C GLU A 950 27.79 18.60 -14.49
N ASP A 951 26.46 18.70 -14.53
CA ASP A 951 25.55 17.68 -13.99
C ASP A 951 25.75 16.33 -14.70
N PHE A 952 25.90 16.34 -16.03
CA PHE A 952 26.22 15.12 -16.80
C PHE A 952 27.68 14.66 -16.64
N GLY A 953 28.56 15.45 -16.01
CA GLY A 953 30.00 15.21 -16.01
C GLY A 953 30.60 15.35 -17.42
N LEU A 954 29.99 16.18 -18.27
CA LEU A 954 30.44 16.51 -19.63
C LEU A 954 31.29 17.78 -19.67
N SER A 955 31.50 18.46 -18.53
CA SER A 955 32.45 19.57 -18.43
C SER A 955 33.87 19.14 -18.80
N THR A 956 34.24 17.90 -18.46
CA THR A 956 35.47 17.27 -18.94
C THR A 956 35.44 16.99 -20.43
N TYR A 957 34.32 16.84 -21.13
CA TYR A 957 34.32 16.67 -22.60
C TYR A 957 34.68 17.97 -23.34
N VAL A 958 34.29 19.14 -22.80
CA VAL A 958 34.73 20.45 -23.29
C VAL A 958 36.23 20.63 -23.04
N ASP A 959 36.70 20.20 -21.87
CA ASP A 959 38.12 20.27 -21.49
C ASP A 959 38.99 19.16 -22.12
N LEU A 960 38.43 18.00 -22.49
CA LEU A 960 39.11 16.85 -23.12
C LEU A 960 39.17 17.00 -24.64
N ALA A 961 38.22 17.70 -25.26
CA ALA A 961 38.37 18.12 -26.65
C ALA A 961 39.53 19.13 -26.79
N ALA A 962 39.76 19.97 -25.77
CA ALA A 962 40.89 20.89 -25.68
C ALA A 962 42.18 20.24 -25.11
N LYS A 963 42.06 19.23 -24.23
CA LYS A 963 43.15 18.41 -23.66
C LYS A 963 43.16 16.99 -24.25
N ARG A 964 43.03 16.86 -25.57
CA ARG A 964 43.54 15.69 -26.28
C ARG A 964 45.07 15.74 -26.25
N ALA A 965 45.63 15.51 -25.06
CA ALA A 965 46.99 15.05 -24.90
C ALA A 965 46.99 13.60 -25.40
N ASN A 966 47.34 13.45 -26.68
CA ASN A 966 47.66 12.23 -27.41
C ASN A 966 48.18 11.12 -26.47
N ALA A 967 47.75 9.86 -26.63
CA ALA A 967 48.31 8.72 -25.87
C ALA A 967 49.86 8.66 -25.95
N LEU A 968 50.46 9.20 -27.01
CA LEU A 968 51.91 9.38 -27.11
C LEU A 968 52.47 10.41 -26.10
N GLY A 969 51.72 11.46 -25.76
CA GLY A 969 52.09 12.39 -24.69
C GLY A 969 52.00 11.75 -23.31
N ALA A 970 51.00 10.88 -23.07
CA ALA A 970 50.94 10.08 -21.85
C ALA A 970 52.10 9.08 -21.76
N LEU A 971 52.51 8.51 -22.90
CA LEU A 971 53.71 7.66 -23.01
C LEU A 971 55.00 8.45 -22.73
N ASP A 972 55.10 9.70 -23.19
CA ASP A 972 56.27 10.56 -22.96
C ASP A 972 56.41 10.97 -21.50
N ALA A 973 55.30 11.13 -20.78
CA ALA A 973 55.26 11.47 -19.36
C ALA A 973 55.68 10.33 -18.43
N ILE A 974 55.70 9.08 -18.89
CA ILE A 974 56.22 7.95 -18.11
C ILE A 974 57.72 8.14 -17.91
N VAL A 975 58.23 7.93 -16.70
CA VAL A 975 59.66 7.97 -16.41
C VAL A 975 60.35 6.73 -17.00
N GLY A 976 61.54 6.88 -17.59
CA GLY A 976 62.34 5.76 -18.09
C GLY A 976 61.73 4.98 -19.27
N LEU A 977 61.96 3.66 -19.31
CA LEU A 977 61.43 2.69 -20.28
C LEU A 977 61.66 3.05 -21.77
N ALA A 978 62.84 3.58 -22.12
CA ALA A 978 63.14 4.05 -23.48
C ALA A 978 62.86 3.00 -24.58
N SER A 979 63.28 1.75 -24.34
CA SER A 979 63.06 0.63 -25.28
C SER A 979 61.57 0.31 -25.49
N VAL A 980 60.77 0.34 -24.42
CA VAL A 980 59.32 0.10 -24.49
C VAL A 980 58.63 1.25 -25.23
N LYS A 981 59.01 2.50 -24.95
CA LYS A 981 58.47 3.67 -25.65
C LYS A 981 58.76 3.62 -27.15
N GLU A 982 59.97 3.24 -27.54
CA GLU A 982 60.35 3.07 -28.94
C GLU A 982 59.53 1.97 -29.62
N PHE A 983 59.32 0.83 -28.95
CA PHE A 983 58.46 -0.24 -29.46
C PHE A 983 57.02 0.25 -29.70
N VAL A 984 56.40 0.92 -28.71
CA VAL A 984 55.02 1.45 -28.83
C VAL A 984 54.90 2.44 -29.98
N ARG A 985 55.91 3.31 -30.16
CA ARG A 985 55.95 4.26 -31.28
C ARG A 985 56.09 3.55 -32.63
N SER A 986 56.98 2.56 -32.74
CA SER A 986 57.18 1.75 -33.95
C SER A 986 55.89 1.04 -34.36
N LEU A 987 55.23 0.38 -33.41
CA LEU A 987 53.98 -0.32 -33.65
C LEU A 987 52.85 0.64 -34.05
N SER A 988 52.75 1.79 -33.38
CA SER A 988 51.78 2.84 -33.74
C SER A 988 51.99 3.35 -35.17
N ALA A 989 53.24 3.61 -35.56
CA ALA A 989 53.57 4.07 -36.91
C ALA A 989 53.26 3.01 -37.97
N GLN A 990 53.53 1.74 -37.68
CA GLN A 990 53.20 0.63 -38.58
C GLN A 990 51.70 0.53 -38.85
N ILE A 991 50.89 0.60 -37.80
CA ILE A 991 49.42 0.58 -37.88
C ILE A 991 48.90 1.79 -38.67
N GLU A 992 49.45 2.98 -38.40
CA GLU A 992 49.05 4.21 -39.08
C GLU A 992 49.33 4.15 -40.59
N VAL A 993 50.50 3.65 -40.98
CA VAL A 993 50.85 3.43 -42.40
C VAL A 993 49.93 2.38 -43.03
N ALA A 994 49.62 1.28 -42.33
CA ALA A 994 48.71 0.25 -42.84
C ALA A 994 47.29 0.80 -43.08
N LYS A 995 46.78 1.64 -42.17
CA LYS A 995 45.48 2.29 -42.31
C LYS A 995 45.45 3.25 -43.50
N ARG A 996 46.46 4.10 -43.66
CA ARG A 996 46.59 5.01 -44.82
C ARG A 996 46.64 4.23 -46.14
N ARG A 997 47.32 3.08 -46.18
CA ARG A 997 47.34 2.20 -47.37
C ARG A 997 45.94 1.67 -47.70
N GLN A 998 45.17 1.27 -46.69
CA GLN A 998 43.80 0.79 -46.87
C GLN A 998 42.84 1.89 -47.33
N GLU A 999 42.95 3.10 -46.77
CA GLU A 999 42.17 4.27 -47.21
C GLU A 999 42.45 4.66 -48.68
N MET A 1000 43.68 4.41 -49.15
CA MET A 1000 44.09 4.60 -50.55
C MET A 1000 43.76 3.41 -51.46
N GLY A 1001 43.03 2.40 -50.97
CA GLY A 1001 42.63 1.23 -51.77
C GLY A 1001 43.76 0.28 -52.16
N LEU A 1002 44.94 0.38 -51.52
CA LEU A 1002 46.04 -0.56 -51.76
C LEU A 1002 45.70 -1.93 -51.13
N PRO A 1003 46.25 -3.03 -51.67
CA PRO A 1003 46.04 -4.37 -51.12
C PRO A 1003 46.38 -4.41 -49.64
N LYS A 1004 45.47 -4.96 -48.81
CA LYS A 1004 45.71 -5.19 -47.39
C LYS A 1004 46.98 -6.01 -47.24
N ALA A 1005 47.97 -5.46 -46.55
CA ALA A 1005 49.05 -6.28 -46.01
C ALA A 1005 48.41 -7.33 -45.09
N SER A 1006 48.96 -8.55 -45.07
CA SER A 1006 48.47 -9.66 -44.23
C SER A 1006 48.08 -9.19 -42.84
N ALA A 1007 46.90 -9.59 -42.34
CA ALA A 1007 46.42 -9.23 -41.00
C ALA A 1007 47.51 -9.52 -39.95
N GLN A 1008 48.08 -8.47 -39.38
CA GLN A 1008 49.16 -8.61 -38.41
C GLN A 1008 48.56 -8.98 -37.05
N ALA A 1009 49.09 -10.02 -36.41
CA ALA A 1009 48.69 -10.38 -35.06
C ALA A 1009 49.24 -9.34 -34.08
N LEU A 1010 48.34 -8.62 -33.41
CA LEU A 1010 48.66 -7.57 -32.44
C LEU A 1010 48.77 -8.08 -31.00
N HIS A 1011 48.64 -9.39 -30.79
CA HIS A 1011 48.82 -10.01 -29.47
C HIS A 1011 50.27 -9.85 -29.01
N MET A 1012 50.47 -9.64 -27.70
CA MET A 1012 51.77 -9.30 -27.13
C MET A 1012 52.09 -10.09 -25.86
N VAL A 1013 53.37 -10.19 -25.55
CA VAL A 1013 53.88 -10.71 -24.28
C VAL A 1013 54.74 -9.64 -23.60
N PHE A 1014 54.41 -9.31 -22.35
CA PHE A 1014 55.15 -8.35 -21.53
C PHE A 1014 55.96 -9.10 -20.48
N LYS A 1015 57.29 -9.02 -20.59
CA LYS A 1015 58.23 -9.67 -19.69
C LYS A 1015 58.93 -8.66 -18.80
N GLY A 1016 59.14 -8.99 -17.53
CA GLY A 1016 60.00 -8.20 -16.63
C GLY A 1016 59.58 -8.34 -15.17
N ASN A 1017 60.35 -7.75 -14.26
CA ASN A 1017 60.08 -7.86 -12.82
C ASN A 1017 58.81 -7.08 -12.40
N PRO A 1018 58.23 -7.33 -11.22
CA PRO A 1018 57.04 -6.65 -10.73
C PRO A 1018 57.30 -5.16 -10.54
N GLY A 1019 56.29 -4.33 -10.77
CA GLY A 1019 56.41 -2.88 -10.59
C GLY A 1019 57.18 -2.14 -11.70
N THR A 1020 57.54 -2.80 -12.81
CA THR A 1020 58.20 -2.18 -13.98
C THR A 1020 57.25 -1.38 -14.90
N GLY A 1021 55.94 -1.38 -14.63
CA GLY A 1021 54.96 -0.56 -15.38
C GLY A 1021 54.22 -1.28 -16.52
N LYS A 1022 54.24 -2.62 -16.57
CA LYS A 1022 53.54 -3.45 -17.56
C LYS A 1022 52.06 -3.08 -17.74
N THR A 1023 51.30 -3.04 -16.65
CA THR A 1023 49.88 -2.69 -16.66
C THR A 1023 49.65 -1.25 -17.11
N THR A 1024 50.52 -0.32 -16.70
CA THR A 1024 50.45 1.10 -17.11
C THR A 1024 50.61 1.26 -18.63
N ILE A 1025 51.60 0.58 -19.22
CA ILE A 1025 51.81 0.58 -20.67
C ILE A 1025 50.67 -0.10 -21.42
N ALA A 1026 50.10 -1.18 -20.88
CA ALA A 1026 48.93 -1.84 -21.48
C ALA A 1026 47.73 -0.88 -21.58
N ARG A 1027 47.53 -0.03 -20.57
CA ARG A 1027 46.47 0.99 -20.57
C ARG A 1027 46.70 2.09 -21.61
N ILE A 1028 47.94 2.55 -21.75
CA ILE A 1028 48.31 3.53 -22.79
C ILE A 1028 48.14 2.93 -24.18
N LEU A 1029 48.49 1.65 -24.37
CA LEU A 1029 48.27 0.95 -25.64
C LEU A 1029 46.78 0.82 -25.98
N ALA A 1030 45.92 0.53 -25.00
CA ALA A 1030 44.48 0.50 -25.21
C ALA A 1030 43.96 1.85 -25.72
N GLN A 1031 44.39 2.95 -25.09
CA GLN A 1031 44.08 4.30 -25.53
C GLN A 1031 44.61 4.58 -26.94
N ARG A 1032 45.88 4.24 -27.22
CA ARG A 1032 46.50 4.49 -28.52
C ARG A 1032 45.86 3.67 -29.64
N PHE A 1033 45.49 2.43 -29.39
CA PHE A 1033 44.80 1.59 -30.36
C PHE A 1033 43.38 2.07 -30.64
N LYS A 1034 42.69 2.67 -29.66
CA LYS A 1034 41.42 3.37 -29.90
C LYS A 1034 41.62 4.58 -30.81
N GLU A 1035 42.62 5.42 -30.53
CA GLU A 1035 42.96 6.58 -31.37
C GLU A 1035 43.27 6.20 -32.83
N LEU A 1036 43.98 5.09 -33.03
CA LEU A 1036 44.32 4.58 -34.36
C LEU A 1036 43.14 3.85 -35.04
N GLY A 1037 42.07 3.55 -34.32
CA GLY A 1037 40.90 2.82 -34.81
C GLY A 1037 41.13 1.32 -34.97
N VAL A 1038 42.10 0.76 -34.23
CA VAL A 1038 42.40 -0.68 -34.18
C VAL A 1038 41.43 -1.40 -33.24
N VAL A 1039 41.18 -0.81 -32.08
CA VAL A 1039 40.15 -1.25 -31.14
C VAL A 1039 39.06 -0.20 -31.06
N LYS A 1040 37.83 -0.59 -30.70
CA LYS A 1040 36.69 0.34 -30.64
C LYS A 1040 36.66 1.13 -29.34
N ALA A 1041 37.23 0.57 -28.27
CA ALA A 1041 37.29 1.18 -26.96
C ALA A 1041 38.70 1.02 -26.36
N ASP A 1042 39.07 1.96 -25.50
CA ASP A 1042 40.26 1.95 -24.64
C ASP A 1042 40.09 1.02 -23.43
N THR A 1043 39.16 0.06 -23.53
CA THR A 1043 38.88 -0.91 -22.48
C THR A 1043 40.07 -1.87 -22.32
N LEU A 1044 40.64 -1.89 -21.12
CA LEU A 1044 41.62 -2.86 -20.67
C LEU A 1044 40.96 -3.77 -19.64
N VAL A 1045 40.80 -5.06 -19.96
CA VAL A 1045 40.31 -6.07 -19.01
C VAL A 1045 41.52 -6.77 -18.41
N GLU A 1046 41.82 -6.48 -17.14
CA GLU A 1046 42.91 -7.10 -16.39
C GLU A 1046 42.40 -8.36 -15.67
N THR A 1047 43.11 -9.48 -15.79
CA THR A 1047 42.79 -10.77 -15.15
C THR A 1047 44.06 -11.54 -14.82
N ASP A 1048 43.98 -12.50 -13.90
CA ASP A 1048 45.03 -13.48 -13.60
C ASP A 1048 44.48 -14.92 -13.75
N ARG A 1049 45.22 -15.93 -13.25
CA ARG A 1049 44.75 -17.33 -13.20
C ARG A 1049 43.40 -17.48 -12.50
N SER A 1050 43.17 -16.78 -11.40
CA SER A 1050 41.93 -16.87 -10.62
C SER A 1050 40.72 -16.33 -11.38
N GLY A 1051 40.93 -15.34 -12.25
CA GLY A 1051 39.89 -14.76 -13.10
C GLY A 1051 39.51 -15.63 -14.30
N LEU A 1052 40.40 -16.49 -14.78
CA LEU A 1052 40.17 -17.36 -15.95
C LEU A 1052 39.76 -18.79 -15.59
N VAL A 1053 40.30 -19.34 -14.49
CA VAL A 1053 40.12 -20.75 -14.11
C VAL A 1053 39.00 -20.90 -13.07
N ALA A 1054 38.16 -21.93 -13.22
CA ALA A 1054 37.12 -22.30 -12.26
C ALA A 1054 37.53 -23.53 -11.44
N GLY A 1055 36.92 -23.73 -10.26
CA GLY A 1055 37.25 -24.84 -9.35
C GLY A 1055 36.60 -26.19 -9.71
N TYR A 1056 35.78 -26.26 -10.77
CA TYR A 1056 35.00 -27.44 -11.15
C TYR A 1056 35.13 -27.75 -12.65
N VAL A 1057 35.06 -29.03 -13.00
CA VAL A 1057 35.18 -29.54 -14.38
C VAL A 1057 34.11 -28.96 -15.30
N GLY A 1058 34.52 -28.41 -16.46
CA GLY A 1058 33.63 -27.87 -17.50
C GLY A 1058 33.17 -26.41 -17.30
N GLN A 1059 33.56 -25.76 -16.20
CA GLN A 1059 33.21 -24.35 -15.93
C GLN A 1059 34.31 -23.37 -16.35
N THR A 1060 35.55 -23.83 -16.52
CA THR A 1060 36.69 -22.97 -16.85
C THR A 1060 36.56 -22.38 -18.25
N ALA A 1061 36.09 -23.15 -19.24
CA ALA A 1061 35.82 -22.62 -20.58
C ALA A 1061 34.76 -21.51 -20.58
N LEU A 1062 33.71 -21.61 -19.75
CA LEU A 1062 32.68 -20.59 -19.62
C LEU A 1062 33.23 -19.31 -18.99
N LYS A 1063 33.92 -19.44 -17.85
CA LYS A 1063 34.53 -18.31 -17.15
C LYS A 1063 35.57 -17.58 -18.02
N THR A 1064 36.42 -18.34 -18.73
CA THR A 1064 37.38 -17.79 -19.69
C THR A 1064 36.66 -17.05 -20.83
N LYS A 1065 35.57 -17.60 -21.37
CA LYS A 1065 34.76 -16.93 -22.41
C LYS A 1065 34.13 -15.65 -21.91
N GLU A 1066 33.59 -15.60 -20.70
CA GLU A 1066 33.04 -14.37 -20.12
C GLU A 1066 34.09 -13.27 -20.00
N VAL A 1067 35.31 -13.61 -19.58
CA VAL A 1067 36.42 -12.67 -19.50
C VAL A 1067 36.80 -12.16 -20.89
N ILE A 1068 36.83 -13.04 -21.89
CA ILE A 1068 37.07 -12.68 -23.29
C ILE A 1068 35.96 -11.78 -23.84
N GLU A 1069 34.69 -12.10 -23.60
CA GLU A 1069 33.53 -11.31 -24.04
C GLU A 1069 33.60 -9.88 -23.49
N ARG A 1070 34.04 -9.71 -22.23
CA ARG A 1070 34.25 -8.38 -21.63
C ARG A 1070 35.38 -7.58 -22.31
N ALA A 1071 36.36 -8.27 -22.89
CA ALA A 1071 37.51 -7.66 -23.55
C ALA A 1071 37.32 -7.44 -25.06
N LEU A 1072 36.23 -7.95 -25.65
CA LEU A 1072 35.93 -7.75 -27.07
C LEU A 1072 35.79 -6.26 -27.41
N GLY A 1073 36.48 -5.84 -28.47
CA GLY A 1073 36.57 -4.44 -28.89
C GLY A 1073 37.62 -3.62 -28.13
N GLY A 1074 38.41 -4.25 -27.25
CA GLY A 1074 39.50 -3.65 -26.47
C GLY A 1074 40.69 -4.61 -26.30
N ILE A 1075 41.34 -4.58 -25.13
CA ILE A 1075 42.51 -5.40 -24.80
C ILE A 1075 42.21 -6.30 -23.58
N LEU A 1076 42.52 -7.59 -23.68
CA LEU A 1076 42.59 -8.53 -22.57
C LEU A 1076 44.04 -8.62 -22.06
N PHE A 1077 44.27 -8.21 -20.81
CA PHE A 1077 45.55 -8.29 -20.14
C PHE A 1077 45.52 -9.40 -19.09
N VAL A 1078 46.36 -10.42 -19.28
CA VAL A 1078 46.48 -11.55 -18.36
C VAL A 1078 47.80 -11.41 -17.60
N ASP A 1079 47.72 -11.01 -16.33
CA ASP A 1079 48.88 -10.93 -15.45
C ASP A 1079 49.26 -12.32 -14.89
N GLU A 1080 50.54 -12.50 -14.62
CA GLU A 1080 51.15 -13.79 -14.22
C GLU A 1080 50.67 -14.97 -15.08
N ALA A 1081 50.62 -14.78 -16.41
CA ALA A 1081 50.02 -15.73 -17.33
C ALA A 1081 50.68 -17.12 -17.30
N TYR A 1082 51.96 -17.20 -16.93
CA TYR A 1082 52.69 -18.46 -16.75
C TYR A 1082 52.03 -19.38 -15.72
N ALA A 1083 51.34 -18.81 -14.71
CA ALA A 1083 50.62 -19.56 -13.70
C ALA A 1083 49.52 -20.43 -14.33
N LEU A 1084 48.94 -20.09 -15.49
CA LEU A 1084 47.96 -20.91 -16.19
C LEU A 1084 48.52 -22.28 -16.63
N ALA A 1085 49.84 -22.38 -16.83
CA ALA A 1085 50.50 -23.64 -17.16
C ALA A 1085 50.95 -24.44 -15.92
N GLU A 1086 50.98 -23.84 -14.74
CA GLU A 1086 51.34 -24.50 -13.49
C GLU A 1086 50.12 -25.23 -12.90
N GLY A 1087 49.95 -26.51 -13.25
CA GLY A 1087 48.97 -27.43 -12.63
C GLY A 1087 47.57 -27.53 -13.30
N ASP A 1088 47.02 -28.76 -13.21
CA ASP A 1088 45.69 -29.31 -13.54
C ASP A 1088 45.10 -29.08 -14.95
N GLN A 1089 44.17 -29.96 -15.37
CA GLN A 1089 43.49 -29.92 -16.68
C GLN A 1089 42.74 -28.59 -16.93
N PHE A 1090 42.37 -27.88 -15.86
CA PHE A 1090 41.61 -26.63 -15.93
C PHE A 1090 42.43 -25.46 -16.50
N GLY A 1091 43.71 -25.34 -16.16
CA GLY A 1091 44.57 -24.29 -16.70
C GLY A 1091 44.77 -24.45 -18.22
N GLN A 1092 44.91 -25.70 -18.66
CA GLN A 1092 44.99 -26.03 -20.08
C GLN A 1092 43.69 -25.71 -20.84
N GLU A 1093 42.53 -25.99 -20.24
CA GLU A 1093 41.21 -25.65 -20.80
C GLU A 1093 41.04 -24.13 -21.01
N ALA A 1094 41.55 -23.31 -20.08
CA ALA A 1094 41.56 -21.85 -20.23
C ALA A 1094 42.47 -21.40 -21.38
N ILE A 1095 43.69 -21.98 -21.49
CA ILE A 1095 44.63 -21.68 -22.58
C ILE A 1095 44.03 -22.02 -23.94
N ASP A 1096 43.44 -23.21 -24.07
CA ASP A 1096 42.85 -23.67 -25.34
C ASP A 1096 41.65 -22.79 -25.74
N THR A 1097 40.85 -22.37 -24.77
CA THR A 1097 39.74 -21.43 -24.97
C THR A 1097 40.22 -20.05 -25.42
N LEU A 1098 41.30 -19.53 -24.81
CA LEU A 1098 41.92 -18.26 -25.18
C LEU A 1098 42.50 -18.32 -26.60
N VAL A 1099 43.24 -19.37 -26.93
CA VAL A 1099 43.82 -19.58 -28.27
C VAL A 1099 42.72 -19.64 -29.34
N LYS A 1100 41.63 -20.37 -29.06
CA LYS A 1100 40.49 -20.44 -29.97
C LYS A 1100 39.86 -19.06 -30.18
N ALA A 1101 39.67 -18.28 -29.12
CA ALA A 1101 39.11 -16.94 -29.23
C ALA A 1101 40.02 -15.96 -29.97
N MET A 1102 41.35 -16.08 -29.85
CA MET A 1102 42.30 -15.29 -30.65
C MET A 1102 42.14 -15.56 -32.15
N ASP A 1103 41.78 -16.80 -32.53
CA ASP A 1103 41.49 -17.13 -33.93
C ASP A 1103 40.10 -16.66 -34.38
N ASP A 1104 39.08 -16.82 -33.54
CA ASP A 1104 37.70 -16.45 -33.85
C ASP A 1104 37.50 -14.91 -33.88
N TYR A 1105 38.30 -14.15 -33.11
CA TYR A 1105 38.15 -12.70 -32.92
C TYR A 1105 39.39 -11.87 -33.30
N ARG A 1106 40.13 -12.25 -34.34
CA ARG A 1106 41.38 -11.61 -34.77
C ARG A 1106 41.34 -10.08 -34.91
N ASP A 1107 40.23 -9.54 -35.42
CA ASP A 1107 40.07 -8.09 -35.64
C ASP A 1107 39.42 -7.36 -34.46
N ARG A 1108 39.08 -8.07 -33.37
CA ARG A 1108 38.28 -7.55 -32.27
C ARG A 1108 38.84 -7.85 -30.88
N LEU A 1109 39.87 -8.67 -30.76
CA LEU A 1109 40.47 -9.05 -29.48
C LEU A 1109 41.99 -8.92 -29.57
N ILE A 1110 42.56 -8.07 -28.73
CA ILE A 1110 44.00 -8.03 -28.50
C ILE A 1110 44.27 -8.66 -27.14
N VAL A 1111 45.25 -9.55 -27.07
CA VAL A 1111 45.61 -10.26 -25.84
C VAL A 1111 47.04 -9.89 -25.48
N ILE A 1112 47.26 -9.47 -24.24
CA ILE A 1112 48.57 -9.19 -23.67
C ILE A 1112 48.79 -10.17 -22.51
N LEU A 1113 49.84 -10.98 -22.58
CA LEU A 1113 50.23 -11.87 -21.50
C LEU A 1113 51.43 -11.28 -20.75
N ALA A 1114 51.34 -11.14 -19.44
CA ALA A 1114 52.41 -10.57 -18.62
C ALA A 1114 52.98 -11.60 -17.62
N GLY A 1115 54.27 -11.50 -17.34
CA GLY A 1115 54.95 -12.33 -16.34
C GLY A 1115 56.46 -12.10 -16.25
N TYR A 1116 57.14 -12.92 -15.45
CA TYR A 1116 58.60 -12.92 -15.32
C TYR A 1116 59.27 -13.49 -16.59
N ASP A 1117 60.50 -13.08 -16.87
CA ASP A 1117 61.15 -13.39 -18.15
C ASP A 1117 61.34 -14.91 -18.35
N GLU A 1118 61.94 -15.59 -17.36
CA GLU A 1118 62.19 -17.04 -17.43
C GLU A 1118 60.88 -17.87 -17.48
N ASP A 1119 59.89 -17.50 -16.67
CA ASP A 1119 58.62 -18.23 -16.58
C ASP A 1119 57.77 -18.07 -17.83
N MET A 1120 57.77 -16.87 -18.43
CA MET A 1120 57.07 -16.63 -19.70
C MET A 1120 57.73 -17.36 -20.87
N GLU A 1121 59.06 -17.51 -20.88
CA GLU A 1121 59.72 -18.38 -21.87
C GLU A 1121 59.30 -19.85 -21.71
N ARG A 1122 59.27 -20.36 -20.47
CA ARG A 1122 58.79 -21.73 -20.20
C ARG A 1122 57.33 -21.90 -20.62
N PHE A 1123 56.48 -20.92 -20.34
CA PHE A 1123 55.07 -20.90 -20.70
C PHE A 1123 54.85 -20.94 -22.22
N LEU A 1124 55.52 -20.07 -22.98
CA LEU A 1124 55.39 -19.99 -24.44
C LEU A 1124 55.93 -21.25 -25.15
N ASN A 1125 56.98 -21.86 -24.61
CA ASN A 1125 57.58 -23.06 -25.19
C ASN A 1125 56.77 -24.34 -24.96
N ARG A 1126 55.82 -24.31 -24.01
CA ARG A 1126 54.98 -25.47 -23.67
C ARG A 1126 53.86 -25.72 -24.68
N ASN A 1127 53.46 -24.70 -25.45
CA ASN A 1127 52.46 -24.83 -26.50
C ASN A 1127 52.89 -24.08 -27.77
N ALA A 1128 53.25 -24.82 -28.82
CA ALA A 1128 53.66 -24.25 -30.10
C ALA A 1128 52.57 -23.34 -30.74
N GLY A 1129 51.30 -23.57 -30.41
CA GLY A 1129 50.17 -22.74 -30.82
C GLY A 1129 50.14 -21.36 -30.17
N LEU A 1130 50.67 -21.20 -28.95
CA LEU A 1130 50.81 -19.90 -28.29
C LEU A 1130 51.94 -19.09 -28.91
N ARG A 1131 53.14 -19.68 -29.03
CA ARG A 1131 54.33 -18.95 -29.53
C ARG A 1131 54.14 -18.35 -30.94
N SER A 1132 53.39 -19.04 -31.79
CA SER A 1132 53.07 -18.55 -33.14
C SER A 1132 52.05 -17.41 -33.19
N ARG A 1133 51.20 -17.25 -32.17
CA ARG A 1133 50.13 -16.22 -32.10
C ARG A 1133 50.54 -14.95 -31.37
N PHE A 1134 51.67 -14.97 -30.65
CA PHE A 1134 52.24 -13.83 -29.94
C PHE A 1134 53.59 -13.40 -30.54
N PRO A 1135 53.61 -12.73 -31.71
CA PRO A 1135 54.86 -12.32 -32.36
C PRO A 1135 55.55 -11.14 -31.66
N ASN A 1136 54.81 -10.37 -30.84
CA ASN A 1136 55.30 -9.16 -30.19
C ASN A 1136 55.72 -9.46 -28.74
N ILE A 1137 57.02 -9.55 -28.48
CA ILE A 1137 57.55 -9.76 -27.12
C ILE A 1137 58.26 -8.48 -26.68
N ILE A 1138 57.86 -7.93 -25.54
CA ILE A 1138 58.40 -6.69 -24.98
C ILE A 1138 59.02 -6.99 -23.62
N THR A 1139 60.29 -6.59 -23.44
CA THR A 1139 60.99 -6.69 -22.16
C THR A 1139 60.99 -5.34 -21.46
N PHE A 1140 60.50 -5.32 -20.22
CA PHE A 1140 60.45 -4.16 -19.33
C PHE A 1140 61.66 -4.20 -18.40
N PRO A 1141 62.64 -3.28 -18.57
CA PRO A 1141 63.78 -3.19 -17.67
C PRO A 1141 63.37 -2.67 -16.28
N ASP A 1142 64.20 -2.96 -15.28
CA ASP A 1142 64.09 -2.36 -13.95
C ASP A 1142 64.44 -0.87 -14.00
N TYR A 1143 63.82 -0.08 -13.11
CA TYR A 1143 64.07 1.36 -13.03
C TYR A 1143 65.38 1.62 -12.28
N THR A 1144 66.14 2.62 -12.71
CA THR A 1144 67.30 3.11 -11.94
C THR A 1144 66.87 3.83 -10.67
N ALA A 1145 67.79 4.03 -9.71
CA ALA A 1145 67.48 4.79 -8.49
C ALA A 1145 66.98 6.22 -8.80
N GLU A 1146 67.56 6.87 -9.81
CA GLU A 1146 67.13 8.18 -10.29
C GLU A 1146 65.72 8.16 -10.90
N GLU A 1147 65.41 7.13 -11.70
CA GLU A 1147 64.07 6.95 -12.28
C GLU A 1147 63.03 6.66 -11.20
N MET A 1148 63.37 5.84 -10.19
CA MET A 1148 62.51 5.56 -9.04
C MET A 1148 62.23 6.83 -8.22
N LEU A 1149 63.23 7.71 -8.05
CA LEU A 1149 63.04 8.99 -7.38
C LEU A 1149 62.10 9.91 -8.16
N GLN A 1150 62.23 9.96 -9.48
CA GLN A 1150 61.31 10.72 -10.34
C GLN A 1150 59.87 10.18 -10.27
N ILE A 1151 59.70 8.85 -10.22
CA ILE A 1151 58.40 8.22 -9.99
C ILE A 1151 57.82 8.62 -8.63
N ALA A 1152 58.65 8.68 -7.58
CA ALA A 1152 58.23 9.10 -6.25
C ALA A 1152 57.70 10.54 -6.26
N HIS A 1153 58.41 11.46 -6.92
CA HIS A 1153 57.96 12.84 -7.10
C HIS A 1153 56.60 12.93 -7.80
N LEU A 1154 56.38 12.15 -8.87
CA LEU A 1154 55.10 12.13 -9.57
C LEU A 1154 53.96 11.59 -8.68
N GLN A 1155 54.21 10.53 -7.91
CA GLN A 1155 53.22 9.95 -7.00
C GLN A 1155 52.85 10.92 -5.86
N VAL A 1156 53.84 11.52 -5.21
CA VAL A 1156 53.66 12.48 -4.12
C VAL A 1156 52.92 13.72 -4.62
N LYS A 1157 53.32 14.26 -5.78
CA LYS A 1157 52.66 15.42 -6.40
C LYS A 1157 51.20 15.14 -6.78
N SER A 1158 50.89 13.95 -7.29
CA SER A 1158 49.51 13.57 -7.63
C SER A 1158 48.57 13.53 -6.41
N GLN A 1159 49.13 13.36 -5.21
CA GLN A 1159 48.41 13.34 -3.94
C GLN A 1159 48.44 14.71 -3.22
N GLY A 1160 48.96 15.75 -3.86
CA GLY A 1160 49.02 17.11 -3.29
C GLY A 1160 50.19 17.37 -2.33
N TYR A 1161 51.17 16.45 -2.28
CA TYR A 1161 52.35 16.59 -1.45
C TYR A 1161 53.57 17.05 -2.26
N VAL A 1162 54.63 17.50 -1.58
CA VAL A 1162 55.94 17.82 -2.13
C VAL A 1162 57.03 17.16 -1.28
N ILE A 1163 58.06 16.60 -1.90
CA ILE A 1163 59.23 16.09 -1.18
C ILE A 1163 60.18 17.26 -0.91
N GLY A 1164 60.48 17.55 0.35
CA GLY A 1164 61.45 18.60 0.72
C GLY A 1164 62.86 18.26 0.20
N ARG A 1165 63.67 19.27 -0.13
CA ARG A 1165 65.01 19.08 -0.74
C ARG A 1165 65.93 18.15 0.06
N GLU A 1166 65.87 18.19 1.39
CA GLU A 1166 66.67 17.29 2.24
C GLU A 1166 66.11 15.87 2.28
N ALA A 1167 64.78 15.73 2.16
CA ALA A 1167 64.10 14.44 2.13
C ALA A 1167 64.37 13.70 0.81
N GLU A 1168 64.54 14.45 -0.28
CA GLU A 1168 64.88 13.92 -1.60
C GLU A 1168 66.22 13.17 -1.58
N GLY A 1169 67.27 13.75 -0.97
CA GLY A 1169 68.56 13.07 -0.81
C GLY A 1169 68.49 11.82 0.07
N THR A 1170 67.64 11.84 1.10
CA THR A 1170 67.39 10.67 1.96
C THR A 1170 66.70 9.56 1.17
N LEU A 1171 65.65 9.89 0.42
CA LEU A 1171 64.91 8.93 -0.40
C LEU A 1171 65.78 8.34 -1.51
N LEU A 1172 66.61 9.15 -2.16
CA LEU A 1172 67.56 8.67 -3.17
C LEU A 1172 68.53 7.64 -2.58
N SER A 1173 69.12 7.92 -1.41
CA SER A 1173 70.03 6.97 -0.75
C SER A 1173 69.36 5.65 -0.38
N ILE A 1174 68.07 5.68 0.00
CA ILE A 1174 67.29 4.46 0.24
C ILE A 1174 67.10 3.70 -1.07
N LEU A 1175 66.71 4.38 -2.15
CA LEU A 1175 66.48 3.75 -3.45
C LEU A 1175 67.75 3.13 -4.05
N GLU A 1176 68.92 3.76 -3.87
CA GLU A 1176 70.22 3.22 -4.28
C GLU A 1176 70.55 1.88 -3.60
N THR A 1177 70.10 1.66 -2.35
CA THR A 1177 70.33 0.36 -1.67
C THR A 1177 69.56 -0.81 -2.28
N TYR A 1178 68.50 -0.53 -3.03
CA TYR A 1178 67.67 -1.53 -3.70
C TYR A 1178 67.93 -1.61 -5.21
N GLU A 1179 68.89 -0.83 -5.73
CA GLU A 1179 69.25 -0.84 -7.14
C GLU A 1179 69.92 -2.17 -7.51
N GLY A 1180 69.33 -2.91 -8.45
CA GLY A 1180 69.79 -4.25 -8.86
C GLY A 1180 69.23 -5.42 -8.05
N ASP A 1181 68.40 -5.19 -7.04
CA ASP A 1181 67.68 -6.25 -6.34
C ASP A 1181 66.41 -6.65 -7.10
N MET A 1182 66.45 -7.82 -7.75
CA MET A 1182 65.33 -8.37 -8.52
C MET A 1182 64.07 -8.65 -7.68
N THR A 1183 64.18 -8.66 -6.35
CA THR A 1183 63.06 -8.90 -5.42
C THR A 1183 62.42 -7.62 -4.89
N ALA A 1184 63.06 -6.47 -5.09
CA ALA A 1184 62.67 -5.22 -4.43
C ALA A 1184 61.40 -4.56 -5.02
N GLY A 1185 60.98 -4.92 -6.24
CA GLY A 1185 59.65 -4.56 -6.77
C GLY A 1185 59.51 -3.17 -7.41
N ASN A 1186 60.60 -2.50 -7.81
CA ASN A 1186 60.59 -1.31 -8.69
C ASN A 1186 59.55 -0.23 -8.29
N GLY A 1187 58.62 0.17 -9.16
CA GLY A 1187 57.58 1.16 -8.85
C GLY A 1187 56.64 0.76 -7.70
N ARG A 1188 56.54 -0.53 -7.37
CA ARG A 1188 55.83 -1.01 -6.16
C ARG A 1188 56.62 -0.68 -4.89
N LEU A 1189 57.96 -0.75 -4.93
CA LEU A 1189 58.83 -0.27 -3.86
C LEU A 1189 58.58 1.22 -3.60
N VAL A 1190 58.66 2.02 -4.66
CA VAL A 1190 58.44 3.48 -4.59
C VAL A 1190 57.07 3.79 -4.00
N ARG A 1191 56.01 3.12 -4.48
CA ARG A 1191 54.67 3.29 -3.94
C ARG A 1191 54.59 2.96 -2.46
N ASN A 1192 55.16 1.83 -2.04
CA ASN A 1192 55.17 1.43 -0.63
C ASN A 1192 55.94 2.44 0.25
N LEU A 1193 57.07 2.97 -0.25
CA LEU A 1193 57.86 3.98 0.45
C LEU A 1193 57.10 5.29 0.60
N VAL A 1194 56.45 5.76 -0.47
CA VAL A 1194 55.62 6.98 -0.47
C VAL A 1194 54.41 6.83 0.46
N GLU A 1195 53.66 5.74 0.37
CA GLU A 1195 52.49 5.49 1.24
C GLU A 1195 52.89 5.45 2.72
N LYS A 1196 54.05 4.85 3.04
CA LYS A 1196 54.61 4.86 4.40
C LYS A 1196 55.03 6.27 4.84
N ALA A 1197 55.69 7.04 3.98
CA ALA A 1197 56.12 8.39 4.29
C ALA A 1197 54.93 9.33 4.53
N ILE A 1198 53.86 9.23 3.73
CA ILE A 1198 52.61 9.98 3.95
C ILE A 1198 51.97 9.59 5.30
N ARG A 1199 52.00 8.31 5.66
CA ARG A 1199 51.50 7.86 6.97
C ARG A 1199 52.33 8.41 8.13
N ALA A 1200 53.66 8.43 8.00
CA ALA A 1200 54.57 9.02 8.99
C ALA A 1200 54.34 10.53 9.13
N HIS A 1201 54.16 11.23 8.00
CA HIS A 1201 53.79 12.64 7.94
C HIS A 1201 52.46 12.91 8.66
N ALA A 1202 51.42 12.12 8.37
CA ALA A 1202 50.12 12.27 9.04
C ALA A 1202 50.22 12.06 10.57
N LEU A 1203 51.03 11.09 11.01
CA LEU A 1203 51.28 10.86 12.44
C LEU A 1203 52.02 12.04 13.08
N ARG A 1204 52.99 12.64 12.37
CA ARG A 1204 53.71 13.84 12.79
C ARG A 1204 52.76 15.04 12.90
N MET A 1205 51.95 15.30 11.87
CA MET A 1205 50.98 16.41 11.84
C MET A 1205 49.87 16.26 12.88
N SER A 1206 49.48 15.05 13.24
CA SER A 1206 48.45 14.83 14.29
C SER A 1206 48.82 15.42 15.67
N LYS A 1207 50.11 15.70 15.90
CA LYS A 1207 50.64 16.26 17.16
C LYS A 1207 50.80 17.78 17.12
N GLU A 1208 50.56 18.43 15.97
CA GLU A 1208 50.71 19.87 15.77
C GLU A 1208 49.35 20.54 15.49
N ALA A 1209 48.81 21.23 16.50
CA ALA A 1209 47.46 21.82 16.42
C ALA A 1209 47.34 23.06 15.49
N ASN A 1210 48.47 23.64 15.05
CA ASN A 1210 48.53 24.88 14.26
C ASN A 1210 49.45 24.77 13.02
N ALA A 1211 49.43 23.63 12.33
CA ALA A 1211 50.26 23.43 11.14
C ALA A 1211 49.81 24.30 9.95
N THR A 1212 50.77 24.86 9.22
CA THR A 1212 50.56 25.66 8.00
C THR A 1212 50.26 24.78 6.78
N VAL A 1213 49.69 25.36 5.72
CA VAL A 1213 49.42 24.64 4.45
C VAL A 1213 50.69 24.03 3.86
N GLU A 1214 51.82 24.72 3.99
CA GLU A 1214 53.12 24.23 3.50
C GLU A 1214 53.58 23.00 4.32
N GLU A 1215 53.45 23.03 5.65
CA GLU A 1215 53.78 21.90 6.53
C GLU A 1215 52.85 20.69 6.30
N LEU A 1216 51.57 20.93 6.07
CA LEU A 1216 50.57 19.89 5.77
C LEU A 1216 50.79 19.20 4.41
N SER A 1217 51.62 19.79 3.54
CA SER A 1217 51.90 19.28 2.19
C SER A 1217 53.35 18.82 1.97
N THR A 1218 54.28 19.08 2.90
CA THR A 1218 55.72 18.81 2.70
C THR A 1218 56.22 17.58 3.47
N LEU A 1219 56.75 16.60 2.75
CA LEU A 1219 57.45 15.44 3.31
C LEU A 1219 58.90 15.79 3.65
N THR A 1220 59.32 15.43 4.85
CA THR A 1220 60.64 15.74 5.44
C THR A 1220 61.51 14.48 5.59
N PRO A 1221 62.83 14.59 5.81
CA PRO A 1221 63.70 13.41 5.99
C PRO A 1221 63.20 12.44 7.06
N GLY A 1222 62.65 12.97 8.17
CA GLY A 1222 62.11 12.17 9.28
C GLY A 1222 60.97 11.24 8.86
N ASP A 1223 60.19 11.61 7.84
CA ASP A 1223 59.07 10.82 7.33
C ASP A 1223 59.56 9.58 6.54
N PHE A 1224 60.83 9.57 6.11
CA PHE A 1224 61.50 8.45 5.44
C PHE A 1224 62.47 7.67 6.36
N GLN A 1225 62.82 8.20 7.55
CA GLN A 1225 63.92 7.71 8.40
C GLN A 1225 63.57 6.59 9.40
N GLU A 1226 62.30 6.36 9.76
CA GLU A 1226 61.90 5.24 10.65
C GLU A 1226 62.25 3.84 10.10
N GLN A 1227 62.87 3.77 8.91
CA GLN A 1227 63.13 2.56 8.13
C GLN A 1227 64.49 1.88 8.40
N MET A 1228 65.39 2.44 9.22
CA MET A 1228 66.63 1.74 9.62
C MET A 1228 66.47 0.85 10.87
N GLY A 1229 65.24 0.73 11.39
CA GLY A 1229 64.96 0.18 12.71
C GLY A 1229 64.23 -1.16 12.77
N VAL A 1230 64.27 -2.01 11.74
CA VAL A 1230 63.99 -3.45 11.87
C VAL A 1230 64.79 -4.20 10.80
N MET A 1231 65.96 -4.71 11.19
CA MET A 1231 66.60 -5.87 10.55
C MET A 1231 66.10 -7.14 11.22
#